data_AF-A0A836I6X4-F1
#
_entry.id   AF-A0A836I6X4-F1
#
_cell.length_a   1.000
_cell.length_b   1.000
_cell.length_c   1.000
_cell.angle_alpha   90.00
_cell.angle_beta   90.00
_cell.angle_gamma   90.00
#
_symmetry.space_group_name_H-M   'P 1'
#
loop_
_entity.id
_entity.type
_entity.pdbx_description
1 polymer ?
#
loop_
_entity_poly.entity_id
_entity_poly.type
_entity_poly.pdbx_seq_one_letter_code
_entity_poly.pdbx_strand_id
1 'polypeptide(L)'
;MTFEGSSTVSLLPYGEHQGSFRGVVACSNRDDGYFSGESNYVNSLIYTGFRYQCVEYARRFLLLTTGCVFDSCGRASEIYAMDHITHVETGTQYSLLHHHNDGTATQKPQPGDIIIYPYHPQLTPWGHVGIISFVDDKRVGIAEQNHYFGPFASPDELYLNGERCVARYATLQYDKATKTWCIEEPGSMPAALGWMSYPDAPVREHIHAPFSPLPCAVKVCSTPFDQHDHPFLTHYHLRSSFDIPRGHVGHAYGMRSGAAEILVGATSAIARVLRFALQLFFHRSRLGFAFRALPTNPLNATVPEGADARTEECRDIDALFKVLANEDVVNATEATPDVLRQSLASYFNIPLEWVVAMERGFTKGEAHMAAIATFYPNIATDTADVEVFRAARKRVTSGAASAVAPAAGTTAETSNPVTEGSFTETSSGTVEEFPVKNPHDEAWCLVKVDFGNPRVMTELARLDAVKRGLEEAIALMTPSMRSFMSTQYRMDFAGYLKVVEKLYGPRTAFTIVVSDDPPMDSFLREFVTMLQKLCKCVEHPVRVVDEKDLTYMNGQLHATPRAAWPDLDSPTASVTPSGAYEVDFVYALCEWSHILANRETKHTALYSAAVDPASDVVFAKPLWSHLCSGMVNIDGKAESARHTHSPRCASARFFDVCRRLYLLASPQQSPEAWDLEVSEYKDSCRRIHIDAEMVPVHSPIDFSADSLMINLAGSCYMGRVGGSLDVDPENCTYPGHPTPLLFLYPTD
;
A
#
# COMPACT_ATOMS: atom_id res chain seq x y z
N MET A 1 -4.28 -45.84 -2.77
CA MET A 1 -5.10 -44.78 -3.37
C MET A 1 -5.00 -43.57 -2.46
N THR A 2 -3.98 -42.76 -2.70
CA THR A 2 -3.71 -41.50 -2.02
C THR A 2 -4.49 -40.40 -2.74
N PHE A 3 -5.43 -39.78 -2.05
CA PHE A 3 -6.09 -38.57 -2.53
C PHE A 3 -5.11 -37.40 -2.37
N GLU A 4 -4.35 -37.11 -3.42
CA GLU A 4 -3.77 -35.78 -3.62
C GLU A 4 -4.83 -34.92 -4.33
N GLY A 5 -5.48 -34.08 -3.55
CA GLY A 5 -6.41 -33.06 -4.03
C GLY A 5 -6.15 -31.78 -3.25
N SER A 6 -4.95 -31.21 -3.37
CA SER A 6 -4.72 -29.83 -2.96
C SER A 6 -5.44 -28.94 -3.99
N SER A 7 -6.73 -28.69 -3.77
CA SER A 7 -7.42 -27.58 -4.43
C SER A 7 -6.63 -26.32 -4.11
N THR A 8 -5.93 -25.78 -5.10
CA THR A 8 -5.24 -24.51 -5.01
C THR A 8 -6.26 -23.44 -4.68
N VAL A 9 -6.33 -23.03 -3.41
CA VAL A 9 -7.19 -21.93 -2.97
C VAL A 9 -6.80 -20.70 -3.78
N SER A 10 -7.76 -20.15 -4.53
CA SER A 10 -7.56 -18.90 -5.25
C SER A 10 -7.46 -17.78 -4.23
N LEU A 11 -6.23 -17.34 -3.96
CA LEU A 11 -5.97 -16.15 -3.14
C LEU A 11 -6.65 -14.94 -3.80
N LEU A 12 -7.40 -14.18 -3.01
CA LEU A 12 -8.07 -12.97 -3.47
C LEU A 12 -7.15 -11.75 -3.25
N PRO A 13 -7.09 -10.81 -4.21
CA PRO A 13 -6.38 -9.53 -4.04
C PRO A 13 -6.78 -8.77 -2.76
N TYR A 14 -5.91 -7.88 -2.29
CA TYR A 14 -6.22 -7.00 -1.16
C TYR A 14 -7.54 -6.22 -1.39
N GLY A 15 -8.45 -6.26 -0.42
CA GLY A 15 -9.75 -5.58 -0.43
C GLY A 15 -10.91 -6.37 -1.03
N GLU A 16 -10.63 -7.48 -1.72
CA GLU A 16 -11.67 -8.31 -2.33
C GLU A 16 -12.54 -9.03 -1.29
N HIS A 17 -13.83 -9.14 -1.57
CA HIS A 17 -14.78 -9.80 -0.67
C HIS A 17 -14.52 -11.31 -0.59
N GLN A 18 -14.19 -11.80 0.60
CA GLN A 18 -14.07 -13.22 0.86
C GLN A 18 -15.46 -13.83 1.12
N GLY A 19 -16.29 -13.15 1.90
CA GLY A 19 -17.60 -13.61 2.32
C GLY A 19 -18.20 -12.66 3.34
N SER A 20 -19.25 -13.10 4.03
CA SER A 20 -19.88 -12.32 5.09
C SER A 20 -20.48 -13.22 6.15
N PHE A 21 -20.62 -12.73 7.38
CA PHE A 21 -21.39 -13.41 8.42
C PHE A 21 -22.40 -12.44 9.02
N ARG A 22 -23.70 -12.78 8.94
CA ARG A 22 -24.82 -11.91 9.33
C ARG A 22 -24.77 -10.55 8.62
N GLY A 23 -24.36 -10.52 7.36
CA GLY A 23 -24.21 -9.30 6.55
C GLY A 23 -22.94 -8.49 6.81
N VAL A 24 -22.10 -8.87 7.78
CA VAL A 24 -20.79 -8.21 8.00
C VAL A 24 -19.77 -8.80 7.04
N VAL A 25 -19.31 -8.01 6.07
CA VAL A 25 -18.36 -8.44 5.02
C VAL A 25 -16.95 -8.64 5.59
N ALA A 26 -16.31 -9.74 5.20
CA ALA A 26 -14.89 -9.99 5.39
C ALA A 26 -14.15 -9.77 4.06
N CYS A 27 -13.07 -8.99 4.09
CA CYS A 27 -12.24 -8.70 2.92
C CYS A 27 -10.86 -9.32 3.04
N SER A 28 -10.27 -9.67 1.90
CA SER A 28 -8.93 -10.25 1.82
C SER A 28 -7.88 -9.23 2.26
N ASN A 29 -7.03 -9.63 3.21
CA ASN A 29 -5.80 -8.92 3.55
C ASN A 29 -4.63 -9.36 2.66
N ARG A 30 -4.91 -9.88 1.46
CA ARG A 30 -3.96 -10.40 0.47
C ARG A 30 -3.22 -11.68 0.89
N ASP A 31 -2.34 -11.59 1.89
CA ASP A 31 -1.54 -12.70 2.39
C ASP A 31 -1.06 -12.47 3.84
N ASP A 32 -0.50 -13.52 4.45
CA ASP A 32 -0.03 -13.49 5.84
C ASP A 32 1.13 -12.49 6.01
N GLY A 33 0.94 -11.53 6.90
CA GLY A 33 1.95 -10.52 7.23
C GLY A 33 1.80 -9.21 6.45
N TYR A 34 0.87 -9.13 5.49
CA TYR A 34 0.57 -7.86 4.82
C TYR A 34 -0.03 -6.84 5.79
N PHE A 35 0.47 -5.61 5.73
CA PHE A 35 -0.03 -4.48 6.50
C PHE A 35 -0.30 -3.31 5.55
N SER A 36 -1.57 -2.91 5.44
CA SER A 36 -1.95 -1.83 4.53
C SER A 36 -1.59 -0.45 5.04
N GLY A 37 -1.51 -0.24 6.36
CA GLY A 37 -1.45 1.09 6.97
C GLY A 37 -2.76 1.89 6.90
N GLU A 38 -3.85 1.32 6.39
CA GLU A 38 -5.12 2.02 6.19
C GLU A 38 -6.08 1.78 7.36
N SER A 39 -6.46 2.85 8.06
CA SER A 39 -7.48 2.81 9.11
C SER A 39 -8.87 2.49 8.53
N ASN A 40 -9.70 1.78 9.29
CA ASN A 40 -11.11 1.58 8.98
C ASN A 40 -12.01 2.27 10.02
N TYR A 41 -13.06 2.94 9.53
CA TYR A 41 -14.04 3.63 10.35
C TYR A 41 -15.46 3.27 9.90
N VAL A 42 -16.32 2.94 10.87
CA VAL A 42 -17.77 2.85 10.65
C VAL A 42 -18.37 4.24 10.86
N ASN A 43 -19.23 4.66 9.93
CA ASN A 43 -19.87 5.98 9.90
C ASN A 43 -18.89 7.17 9.94
N SER A 44 -17.63 6.97 9.55
CA SER A 44 -16.54 7.96 9.69
C SER A 44 -16.27 8.41 11.13
N LEU A 45 -16.77 7.67 12.13
CA LEU A 45 -16.74 8.08 13.55
C LEU A 45 -16.08 7.04 14.46
N ILE A 46 -16.25 5.75 14.18
CA ILE A 46 -15.83 4.68 15.09
C ILE A 46 -14.75 3.85 14.41
N TYR A 47 -13.52 3.98 14.88
CA TYR A 47 -12.37 3.20 14.40
C TYR A 47 -12.54 1.72 14.74
N THR A 48 -12.45 0.85 13.75
CA THR A 48 -12.54 -0.60 13.94
C THR A 48 -11.20 -1.31 13.91
N GLY A 49 -10.17 -0.73 13.29
CA GLY A 49 -8.84 -1.34 13.14
C GLY A 49 -8.21 -0.98 11.79
N PHE A 50 -7.06 -1.59 11.48
CA PHE A 50 -6.45 -1.48 10.16
C PHE A 50 -7.07 -2.47 9.16
N ARG A 51 -7.33 -2.01 7.93
CA ARG A 51 -7.86 -2.83 6.84
C ARG A 51 -6.81 -3.84 6.35
N TYR A 52 -7.04 -5.14 6.24
CA TYR A 52 -8.17 -5.94 6.70
C TYR A 52 -7.68 -6.95 7.73
N GLN A 53 -7.18 -6.45 8.86
CA GLN A 53 -6.65 -7.31 9.91
C GLN A 53 -7.75 -8.07 10.66
N CYS A 54 -7.37 -9.13 11.37
CA CYS A 54 -8.29 -9.97 12.14
C CYS A 54 -9.01 -9.19 13.25
N VAL A 55 -8.28 -8.32 13.96
CA VAL A 55 -8.83 -7.44 15.01
C VAL A 55 -9.87 -6.47 14.45
N GLU A 56 -9.62 -5.94 13.24
CA GLU A 56 -10.55 -5.03 12.56
C GLU A 56 -11.89 -5.70 12.30
N TYR A 57 -11.87 -6.91 11.74
CA TYR A 57 -13.09 -7.68 11.47
C TYR A 57 -13.87 -7.98 12.75
N ALA A 58 -13.20 -8.49 13.78
CA ALA A 58 -13.85 -8.86 15.04
C ALA A 58 -14.49 -7.65 15.73
N ARG A 59 -13.79 -6.50 15.77
CA ARG A 59 -14.33 -5.28 16.36
C ARG A 59 -15.49 -4.72 15.54
N ARG A 60 -15.38 -4.72 14.21
CA ARG A 60 -16.46 -4.27 13.31
C ARG A 60 -17.68 -5.19 13.40
N PHE A 61 -17.47 -6.51 13.51
CA PHE A 61 -18.55 -7.48 13.68
C PHE A 61 -19.34 -7.20 14.97
N LEU A 62 -18.66 -7.05 16.11
CA LEU A 62 -19.31 -6.69 17.37
C LEU A 62 -20.03 -5.35 17.27
N LEU A 63 -19.39 -4.33 16.70
CA LEU A 63 -19.99 -3.01 16.57
C LEU A 63 -21.29 -3.06 15.77
N LEU A 64 -21.27 -3.68 14.58
CA LEU A 64 -22.42 -3.72 13.70
C LEU A 64 -23.54 -4.63 14.22
N THR A 65 -23.21 -5.72 14.92
CA THR A 65 -24.21 -6.69 15.42
C THR A 65 -24.72 -6.39 16.82
N THR A 66 -23.97 -5.65 17.65
CA THR A 66 -24.32 -5.39 19.06
C THR A 66 -24.22 -3.93 19.47
N GLY A 67 -23.58 -3.07 18.69
CA GLY A 67 -23.24 -1.71 19.11
C GLY A 67 -22.09 -1.62 20.10
N CYS A 68 -21.42 -2.74 20.41
CA CYS A 68 -20.33 -2.80 21.37
C CYS A 68 -18.98 -3.00 20.68
N VAL A 69 -17.91 -2.57 21.35
CA VAL A 69 -16.52 -2.83 20.94
C VAL A 69 -15.70 -3.33 22.13
N PHE A 70 -14.71 -4.17 21.88
CA PHE A 70 -13.64 -4.44 22.85
C PHE A 70 -12.57 -3.35 22.77
N ASP A 71 -11.78 -3.22 23.83
CA ASP A 71 -10.77 -2.18 23.99
C ASP A 71 -9.66 -2.24 22.92
N SER A 72 -8.81 -1.20 22.90
CA SER A 72 -7.65 -1.19 22.01
C SER A 72 -6.64 -2.24 22.44
N CYS A 73 -6.04 -2.94 21.49
CA CYS A 73 -5.01 -3.96 21.72
C CYS A 73 -3.90 -3.81 20.69
N GLY A 74 -2.66 -4.12 21.10
CA GLY A 74 -1.52 -4.20 20.19
C GLY A 74 -1.40 -5.57 19.52
N ARG A 75 -1.97 -6.61 20.15
CA ARG A 75 -1.97 -7.99 19.66
C ARG A 75 -3.38 -8.59 19.76
N ALA A 76 -3.75 -9.43 18.80
CA ALA A 76 -5.04 -10.13 18.83
C ALA A 76 -5.19 -11.02 20.07
N SER A 77 -4.09 -11.67 20.50
CA SER A 77 -4.10 -12.52 21.70
C SER A 77 -4.45 -11.78 23.00
N GLU A 78 -4.24 -10.47 23.09
CA GLU A 78 -4.55 -9.67 24.28
C GLU A 78 -6.06 -9.54 24.53
N ILE A 79 -6.89 -9.76 23.49
CA ILE A 79 -8.35 -9.71 23.61
C ILE A 79 -8.85 -10.78 24.59
N TYR A 80 -8.16 -11.91 24.70
CA TYR A 80 -8.53 -12.98 25.63
C TYR A 80 -8.35 -12.60 27.12
N ALA A 81 -7.67 -11.48 27.43
CA ALA A 81 -7.56 -10.98 28.79
C ALA A 81 -8.64 -9.92 29.12
N MET A 82 -9.54 -9.61 28.18
CA MET A 82 -10.57 -8.59 28.36
C MET A 82 -11.83 -9.19 29.00
N ASP A 83 -12.37 -8.51 30.01
CA ASP A 83 -13.55 -8.97 30.74
C ASP A 83 -14.85 -8.32 30.23
N HIS A 84 -14.76 -7.28 29.42
CA HIS A 84 -15.93 -6.50 29.00
C HIS A 84 -15.83 -6.01 27.55
N ILE A 85 -16.99 -5.80 26.94
CA ILE A 85 -17.18 -4.97 25.74
C ILE A 85 -18.03 -3.75 26.12
N THR A 86 -17.77 -2.62 25.46
CA THR A 86 -18.41 -1.34 25.79
C THR A 86 -19.33 -0.90 24.65
N HIS A 87 -20.59 -0.59 24.97
CA HIS A 87 -21.55 -0.04 24.01
C HIS A 87 -21.21 1.41 23.67
N VAL A 88 -21.03 1.70 22.38
CA VAL A 88 -20.43 2.97 21.93
C VAL A 88 -21.32 4.18 22.18
N GLU A 89 -22.64 4.03 22.27
CA GLU A 89 -23.59 5.14 22.43
C GLU A 89 -23.98 5.39 23.90
N THR A 90 -23.80 4.39 24.77
CA THR A 90 -24.24 4.47 26.19
C THR A 90 -23.09 4.34 27.18
N GLY A 91 -21.93 3.82 26.75
CA GLY A 91 -20.81 3.51 27.64
C GLY A 91 -21.05 2.29 28.52
N THR A 92 -22.19 1.60 28.37
CA THR A 92 -22.53 0.41 29.16
C THR A 92 -21.54 -0.71 28.85
N GLN A 93 -20.97 -1.30 29.89
CA GLN A 93 -20.09 -2.46 29.78
C GLN A 93 -20.90 -3.76 29.93
N TYR A 94 -20.63 -4.71 29.04
CA TYR A 94 -21.21 -6.05 29.04
C TYR A 94 -20.10 -7.07 29.23
N SER A 95 -20.33 -8.05 30.09
CA SER A 95 -19.32 -9.06 30.43
C SER A 95 -19.02 -10.01 29.27
N LEU A 96 -17.74 -10.28 29.05
CA LEU A 96 -17.24 -11.38 28.25
C LEU A 96 -17.09 -12.61 29.14
N LEU A 97 -17.78 -13.69 28.78
CA LEU A 97 -17.68 -14.98 29.45
C LEU A 97 -16.62 -15.82 28.74
N HIS A 98 -15.57 -16.19 29.47
CA HIS A 98 -14.44 -16.94 28.96
C HIS A 98 -14.69 -18.44 29.00
N HIS A 99 -14.48 -19.11 27.87
CA HIS A 99 -14.53 -20.57 27.75
C HIS A 99 -13.13 -21.06 27.34
N HIS A 100 -12.43 -21.69 28.27
CA HIS A 100 -11.06 -22.14 28.06
C HIS A 100 -11.02 -23.42 27.22
N ASN A 101 -10.15 -23.44 26.20
CA ASN A 101 -9.98 -24.59 25.30
C ASN A 101 -9.03 -25.66 25.88
N ASP A 102 -8.87 -25.70 27.20
CA ASP A 102 -7.98 -26.61 27.94
C ASP A 102 -8.71 -27.86 28.47
N GLY A 103 -9.92 -28.13 27.96
CA GLY A 103 -10.77 -29.22 28.43
C GLY A 103 -11.63 -28.87 29.64
N THR A 104 -11.83 -27.59 29.95
CA THR A 104 -12.67 -27.14 31.07
C THR A 104 -13.96 -26.42 30.64
N ALA A 105 -14.09 -26.02 29.38
CA ALA A 105 -15.28 -25.33 28.88
C ALA A 105 -16.53 -26.22 28.93
N THR A 106 -17.50 -25.87 29.76
CA THR A 106 -18.76 -26.62 29.92
C THR A 106 -19.87 -26.15 28.97
N GLN A 107 -19.72 -24.98 28.35
CA GLN A 107 -20.68 -24.45 27.38
C GLN A 107 -20.22 -24.78 25.96
N LYS A 108 -21.14 -25.21 25.09
CA LYS A 108 -20.86 -25.43 23.67
C LYS A 108 -20.67 -24.06 23.00
N PRO A 109 -19.65 -23.83 22.15
CA PRO A 109 -19.52 -22.60 21.40
C PRO A 109 -20.78 -22.31 20.57
N GLN A 110 -21.07 -21.03 20.35
CA GLN A 110 -22.24 -20.55 19.60
C GLN A 110 -21.85 -19.63 18.44
N PRO A 111 -22.65 -19.57 17.35
CA PRO A 111 -22.46 -18.58 16.31
C PRO A 111 -22.55 -17.14 16.85
N GLY A 112 -21.46 -16.40 16.72
CA GLY A 112 -21.24 -15.07 17.29
C GLY A 112 -20.07 -15.01 18.28
N ASP A 113 -19.73 -16.13 18.93
CA ASP A 113 -18.65 -16.16 19.92
C ASP A 113 -17.29 -15.77 19.28
N ILE A 114 -16.45 -15.09 20.06
CA ILE A 114 -15.14 -14.61 19.62
C ILE A 114 -14.11 -15.71 19.94
N ILE A 115 -13.49 -16.31 18.93
CA ILE A 115 -12.42 -17.30 19.13
C ILE A 115 -11.05 -16.62 19.08
N ILE A 116 -10.18 -16.90 20.06
CA ILE A 116 -8.86 -16.26 20.20
C ILE A 116 -7.73 -17.29 20.17
N TYR A 117 -6.65 -16.94 19.48
CA TYR A 117 -5.44 -17.74 19.38
C TYR A 117 -4.26 -17.07 20.09
N PRO A 118 -3.36 -17.87 20.69
CA PRO A 118 -2.23 -17.36 21.43
C PRO A 118 -1.21 -16.69 20.51
N TYR A 119 -0.40 -15.80 21.09
CA TYR A 119 0.87 -15.43 20.48
C TYR A 119 1.72 -16.69 20.25
N HIS A 120 2.15 -16.90 19.01
CA HIS A 120 3.06 -17.97 18.65
C HIS A 120 4.11 -17.45 17.65
N PRO A 121 5.41 -17.46 17.98
CA PRO A 121 6.42 -16.74 17.20
C PRO A 121 6.55 -17.19 15.75
N GLN A 122 6.25 -18.46 15.44
CA GLN A 122 6.35 -19.00 14.07
C GLN A 122 5.01 -19.12 13.32
N LEU A 123 3.87 -19.13 14.03
CA LEU A 123 2.58 -19.52 13.44
C LEU A 123 1.59 -18.35 13.50
N THR A 124 1.54 -17.64 14.63
CA THR A 124 0.67 -16.49 14.88
C THR A 124 1.43 -15.43 15.68
N PRO A 125 2.39 -14.71 15.09
CA PRO A 125 3.31 -13.80 15.80
C PRO A 125 2.62 -12.60 16.48
N TRP A 126 1.30 -12.44 16.32
CA TRP A 126 0.47 -11.43 16.99
C TRP A 126 -0.75 -12.03 17.71
N GLY A 127 -0.81 -13.36 17.81
CA GLY A 127 -2.07 -14.07 18.02
C GLY A 127 -2.98 -13.96 16.81
N HIS A 128 -4.21 -14.42 16.97
CA HIS A 128 -5.27 -14.29 15.96
C HIS A 128 -6.63 -14.22 16.62
N VAL A 129 -7.61 -13.66 15.92
CA VAL A 129 -9.01 -13.59 16.39
C VAL A 129 -9.94 -13.86 15.21
N GLY A 130 -10.98 -14.66 15.46
CA GLY A 130 -12.07 -14.91 14.54
C GLY A 130 -13.41 -14.84 15.24
N ILE A 131 -14.47 -14.92 14.45
CA ILE A 131 -15.85 -15.04 14.92
C ILE A 131 -16.35 -16.43 14.55
N ILE A 132 -16.85 -17.20 15.52
CA ILE A 132 -17.50 -18.48 15.24
C ILE A 132 -18.77 -18.18 14.44
N SER A 133 -18.83 -18.62 13.19
CA SER A 133 -19.94 -18.33 12.27
C SER A 133 -20.91 -19.49 12.13
N PHE A 134 -20.48 -20.71 12.46
CA PHE A 134 -21.30 -21.91 12.35
C PHE A 134 -20.89 -22.94 13.41
N VAL A 135 -21.84 -23.72 13.92
CA VAL A 135 -21.56 -24.79 14.88
C VAL A 135 -22.49 -25.97 14.59
N ASP A 136 -21.91 -27.16 14.36
CA ASP A 136 -22.63 -28.43 14.32
C ASP A 136 -22.18 -29.35 15.48
N ASP A 137 -22.46 -30.65 15.41
CA ASP A 137 -22.07 -31.60 16.46
C ASP A 137 -20.59 -31.98 16.45
N LYS A 138 -19.86 -31.67 15.37
CA LYS A 138 -18.49 -32.13 15.13
C LYS A 138 -17.54 -31.02 14.68
N ARG A 139 -18.05 -29.86 14.31
CA ARG A 139 -17.25 -28.77 13.72
C ARG A 139 -17.76 -27.41 14.15
N VAL A 140 -16.83 -26.47 14.15
CA VAL A 140 -17.10 -25.04 14.18
C VAL A 140 -16.63 -24.44 12.85
N GLY A 141 -17.45 -23.57 12.26
CA GLY A 141 -17.05 -22.70 11.15
C GLY A 141 -16.63 -21.35 11.71
N ILE A 142 -15.58 -20.77 11.14
CA ILE A 142 -15.00 -19.50 11.60
C ILE A 142 -15.06 -18.50 10.44
N ALA A 143 -15.56 -17.30 10.73
CA ALA A 143 -15.44 -16.12 9.89
C ALA A 143 -14.30 -15.22 10.43
N GLU A 144 -13.37 -14.83 9.57
CA GLU A 144 -12.16 -14.11 9.98
C GLU A 144 -11.53 -13.36 8.80
N GLN A 145 -10.64 -12.41 9.08
CA GLN A 145 -9.75 -11.82 8.07
C GLN A 145 -8.29 -12.11 8.45
N ASN A 146 -7.37 -12.01 7.48
CA ASN A 146 -5.92 -12.12 7.70
C ASN A 146 -5.47 -13.48 8.26
N HIS A 147 -6.02 -14.57 7.71
CA HIS A 147 -5.53 -15.94 7.94
C HIS A 147 -5.92 -16.86 6.79
N TYR A 148 -7.21 -16.85 6.42
CA TYR A 148 -7.69 -17.41 5.16
C TYR A 148 -7.84 -16.27 4.15
N PHE A 149 -7.44 -16.48 2.89
CA PHE A 149 -7.42 -15.45 1.83
C PHE A 149 -8.25 -15.81 0.59
N GLY A 150 -8.98 -16.94 0.65
CA GLY A 150 -9.89 -17.37 -0.42
C GLY A 150 -11.33 -16.92 -0.18
N PRO A 151 -12.24 -17.25 -1.11
CA PRO A 151 -13.67 -17.07 -0.91
C PRO A 151 -14.18 -18.02 0.18
N PHE A 152 -14.99 -17.50 1.10
CA PHE A 152 -15.65 -18.29 2.13
C PHE A 152 -16.62 -19.30 1.50
N ALA A 153 -16.89 -20.36 2.23
CA ALA A 153 -17.91 -21.33 1.91
C ALA A 153 -19.22 -21.02 2.66
N SER A 154 -20.34 -21.42 2.06
CA SER A 154 -21.58 -21.59 2.83
C SER A 154 -21.54 -22.96 3.51
N PRO A 155 -21.90 -23.06 4.80
CA PRO A 155 -21.98 -24.35 5.47
C PRO A 155 -23.16 -25.21 4.99
N ASP A 156 -24.26 -24.57 4.58
CA ASP A 156 -25.48 -25.19 4.06
C ASP A 156 -26.30 -24.13 3.32
N GLU A 157 -27.02 -24.50 2.25
CA GLU A 157 -27.86 -23.56 1.48
C GLU A 157 -29.01 -22.94 2.30
N LEU A 158 -29.46 -23.62 3.36
CA LEU A 158 -30.50 -23.15 4.26
C LEU A 158 -29.94 -22.30 5.41
N TYR A 159 -28.64 -22.41 5.71
CA TYR A 159 -28.03 -21.61 6.77
C TYR A 159 -27.82 -20.18 6.29
N LEU A 160 -28.47 -19.22 6.95
CA LEU A 160 -28.43 -17.79 6.60
C LEU A 160 -28.70 -17.54 5.10
N ASN A 161 -29.63 -18.28 4.50
CA ASN A 161 -29.97 -18.21 3.08
C ASN A 161 -28.76 -18.44 2.14
N GLY A 162 -27.85 -19.35 2.54
CA GLY A 162 -26.68 -19.70 1.75
C GLY A 162 -25.54 -18.69 1.86
N GLU A 163 -25.56 -17.82 2.87
CA GLU A 163 -24.48 -16.85 3.11
C GLU A 163 -23.13 -17.58 3.25
N ARG A 164 -22.14 -17.14 2.47
CA ARG A 164 -20.77 -17.66 2.51
C ARG A 164 -20.06 -17.10 3.75
N CYS A 165 -20.29 -17.75 4.89
CA CYS A 165 -19.88 -17.27 6.21
C CYS A 165 -18.75 -18.08 6.85
N VAL A 166 -18.24 -19.13 6.21
CA VAL A 166 -17.18 -19.98 6.78
C VAL A 166 -15.91 -19.83 5.97
N ALA A 167 -14.90 -19.20 6.57
CA ALA A 167 -13.54 -19.13 6.03
C ALA A 167 -12.85 -20.50 6.13
N ARG A 168 -12.95 -21.13 7.30
CA ARG A 168 -12.42 -22.47 7.58
C ARG A 168 -13.22 -23.16 8.68
N TYR A 169 -13.05 -24.47 8.75
CA TYR A 169 -13.60 -25.30 9.81
C TYR A 169 -12.52 -25.75 10.79
N ALA A 170 -12.87 -25.81 12.07
CA ALA A 170 -12.14 -26.54 13.09
C ALA A 170 -13.00 -27.68 13.66
N THR A 171 -12.38 -28.69 14.27
CA THR A 171 -13.09 -29.84 14.84
C THR A 171 -13.61 -29.48 16.22
N LEU A 172 -14.88 -29.77 16.47
CA LEU A 172 -15.50 -29.64 17.79
C LEU A 172 -15.56 -31.01 18.45
N GLN A 173 -14.95 -31.13 19.62
CA GLN A 173 -14.99 -32.32 20.44
C GLN A 173 -15.85 -32.10 21.68
N TYR A 174 -16.61 -33.14 22.04
CA TYR A 174 -17.33 -33.21 23.30
C TYR A 174 -16.83 -34.41 24.10
N ASP A 175 -16.21 -34.15 25.24
CA ASP A 175 -15.84 -35.18 26.19
C ASP A 175 -17.06 -35.50 27.08
N LYS A 176 -17.62 -36.69 26.88
CA LYS A 176 -18.78 -37.18 27.65
C LYS A 176 -18.46 -37.40 29.14
N ALA A 177 -17.21 -37.70 29.49
CA ALA A 177 -16.81 -38.01 30.86
C ALA A 177 -16.73 -36.72 31.70
N THR A 178 -16.09 -35.69 31.15
CA THR A 178 -15.95 -34.39 31.83
C THR A 178 -17.11 -33.43 31.51
N LYS A 179 -17.92 -33.73 30.49
CA LYS A 179 -18.98 -32.87 29.95
C LYS A 179 -18.45 -31.52 29.47
N THR A 180 -17.30 -31.54 28.81
CA THR A 180 -16.60 -30.35 28.33
C THR A 180 -16.45 -30.36 26.82
N TRP A 181 -16.22 -29.18 26.26
CA TRP A 181 -16.03 -28.93 24.85
C TRP A 181 -14.61 -28.45 24.57
N CYS A 182 -14.03 -28.93 23.47
CA CYS A 182 -12.75 -28.45 22.94
C CYS A 182 -12.86 -28.21 21.44
N ILE A 183 -12.17 -27.18 20.95
CA ILE A 183 -11.98 -26.90 19.53
C ILE A 183 -10.55 -27.31 19.16
N GLU A 184 -10.43 -28.25 18.23
CA GLU A 184 -9.15 -28.69 17.67
C GLU A 184 -8.95 -28.13 16.27
N GLU A 185 -7.83 -27.45 16.09
CA GLU A 185 -7.46 -26.81 14.83
C GLU A 185 -6.81 -27.81 13.85
N PRO A 186 -7.25 -27.85 12.59
CA PRO A 186 -6.52 -28.56 11.56
C PRO A 186 -5.25 -27.81 11.16
N GLY A 187 -4.19 -28.55 10.84
CA GLY A 187 -3.00 -28.00 10.18
C GLY A 187 -2.04 -27.28 11.11
N SER A 188 -1.59 -26.09 10.69
CA SER A 188 -0.50 -25.34 11.32
C SER A 188 -0.96 -24.21 12.24
N MET A 189 -2.25 -24.07 12.52
CA MET A 189 -2.71 -23.11 13.53
C MET A 189 -2.42 -23.64 14.93
N PRO A 190 -1.92 -22.81 15.86
CA PRO A 190 -1.82 -23.22 17.25
C PRO A 190 -3.22 -23.44 17.82
N ALA A 191 -3.33 -24.25 18.88
CA ALA A 191 -4.58 -24.42 19.59
C ALA A 191 -5.11 -23.06 20.07
N ALA A 192 -6.40 -22.81 19.87
CA ALA A 192 -7.06 -21.61 20.40
C ALA A 192 -6.91 -21.56 21.92
N LEU A 193 -6.78 -20.36 22.49
CA LEU A 193 -6.86 -20.15 23.94
C LEU A 193 -8.25 -20.52 24.45
N GLY A 194 -9.27 -20.22 23.66
CA GLY A 194 -10.66 -20.33 24.02
C GLY A 194 -11.55 -19.50 23.12
N TRP A 195 -12.83 -19.43 23.49
CA TRP A 195 -13.78 -18.49 22.92
C TRP A 195 -14.45 -17.68 24.02
N MET A 196 -14.95 -16.50 23.65
CA MET A 196 -15.65 -15.59 24.55
C MET A 196 -17.07 -15.35 24.06
N SER A 197 -18.04 -15.51 24.95
CA SER A 197 -19.46 -15.21 24.68
C SER A 197 -19.90 -13.95 25.44
N TYR A 198 -20.97 -13.31 24.97
CA TYR A 198 -21.46 -12.03 25.50
C TYR A 198 -23.00 -12.02 25.56
N PRO A 199 -23.61 -12.91 26.36
CA PRO A 199 -25.05 -13.19 26.29
C PRO A 199 -25.94 -11.99 26.66
N ASP A 200 -25.42 -11.05 27.45
CA ASP A 200 -26.16 -9.88 27.92
C ASP A 200 -26.02 -8.66 27.01
N ALA A 201 -25.15 -8.73 25.98
CA ALA A 201 -24.98 -7.63 25.04
C ALA A 201 -26.20 -7.48 24.14
N PRO A 202 -26.57 -6.25 23.74
CA PRO A 202 -27.71 -6.03 22.88
C PRO A 202 -27.45 -6.59 21.48
N VAL A 203 -28.53 -6.86 20.75
CA VAL A 203 -28.50 -7.27 19.34
C VAL A 203 -29.13 -6.17 18.50
N ARG A 204 -28.46 -5.79 17.41
CA ARG A 204 -28.96 -4.79 16.47
C ARG A 204 -29.79 -5.46 15.38
N GLU A 205 -31.02 -5.00 15.20
CA GLU A 205 -31.90 -5.45 14.10
C GLU A 205 -31.41 -4.96 12.73
N HIS A 206 -30.84 -3.75 12.68
CA HIS A 206 -30.31 -3.14 11.47
C HIS A 206 -28.82 -2.82 11.63
N ILE A 207 -27.99 -3.71 11.11
CA ILE A 207 -26.53 -3.65 11.34
C ILE A 207 -25.87 -2.40 10.74
N HIS A 208 -26.45 -1.82 9.70
CA HIS A 208 -25.94 -0.61 9.03
C HIS A 208 -26.66 0.68 9.44
N ALA A 209 -27.61 0.62 10.38
CA ALA A 209 -28.26 1.84 10.87
C ALA A 209 -27.22 2.80 11.50
N PRO A 210 -27.35 4.12 11.34
CA PRO A 210 -26.33 5.04 11.84
C PRO A 210 -26.09 4.99 13.35
N PHE A 211 -24.86 5.26 13.77
CA PHE A 211 -24.47 5.39 15.18
C PHE A 211 -24.44 6.85 15.64
N SER A 212 -24.81 7.07 16.91
CA SER A 212 -24.61 8.30 17.68
C SER A 212 -23.69 8.01 18.88
N PRO A 213 -22.39 7.72 18.64
CA PRO A 213 -21.46 7.32 19.70
C PRO A 213 -21.22 8.44 20.72
N LEU A 214 -20.88 8.05 21.94
CA LEU A 214 -20.37 8.96 22.97
C LEU A 214 -19.07 9.63 22.50
N PRO A 215 -18.75 10.85 22.97
CA PRO A 215 -17.51 11.53 22.61
C PRO A 215 -16.23 10.70 22.80
N CYS A 216 -16.17 9.85 23.83
CA CYS A 216 -15.03 8.97 24.09
C CYS A 216 -14.92 7.78 23.12
N ALA A 217 -16.02 7.40 22.47
CA ALA A 217 -16.06 6.34 21.47
C ALA A 217 -15.84 6.88 20.04
N VAL A 218 -15.91 8.19 19.85
CA VAL A 218 -15.58 8.85 18.60
C VAL A 218 -14.06 8.83 18.41
N LYS A 219 -13.59 8.08 17.42
CA LYS A 219 -12.25 8.20 16.86
C LYS A 219 -12.42 8.78 15.47
N VAL A 220 -12.33 10.10 15.37
CA VAL A 220 -12.42 10.84 14.10
C VAL A 220 -11.15 10.65 13.29
N CYS A 221 -11.27 10.78 11.96
CA CYS A 221 -10.14 10.82 11.05
C CYS A 221 -9.27 12.09 11.23
N SER A 222 -9.55 12.98 12.19
CA SER A 222 -8.79 14.20 12.45
C SER A 222 -8.86 14.53 13.94
N THR A 223 -7.73 14.91 14.52
CA THR A 223 -7.56 15.33 15.92
C THR A 223 -7.21 16.82 15.99
N PRO A 224 -7.77 17.60 16.94
CA PRO A 224 -7.38 18.99 17.12
C PRO A 224 -5.87 19.14 17.41
N PHE A 225 -5.26 20.23 16.95
CA PHE A 225 -3.82 20.50 17.11
C PHE A 225 -3.35 20.55 18.57
N ASP A 226 -4.25 20.80 19.52
CA ASP A 226 -3.92 20.87 20.96
C ASP A 226 -3.93 19.51 21.67
N GLN A 227 -4.37 18.45 20.99
CA GLN A 227 -4.40 17.11 21.55
C GLN A 227 -3.04 16.41 21.43
N HIS A 228 -2.69 15.63 22.44
CA HIS A 228 -1.40 14.94 22.54
C HIS A 228 -1.18 13.84 21.48
N ASP A 229 -2.27 13.32 20.91
CA ASP A 229 -2.33 12.28 19.89
C ASP A 229 -2.42 12.85 18.47
N HIS A 230 -2.36 14.18 18.30
CA HIS A 230 -2.28 14.80 16.98
C HIS A 230 -1.04 14.30 16.20
N PRO A 231 -1.17 13.92 14.91
CA PRO A 231 -0.07 13.37 14.12
C PRO A 231 0.92 14.45 13.68
N PHE A 232 2.21 14.15 13.74
CA PHE A 232 3.27 15.06 13.33
C PHE A 232 4.52 14.31 12.84
N LEU A 233 5.30 14.99 12.01
CA LEU A 233 6.63 14.56 11.61
C LEU A 233 7.67 15.19 12.54
N THR A 234 8.67 14.43 12.92
CA THR A 234 9.82 14.89 13.69
C THR A 234 11.05 14.88 12.82
N HIS A 235 11.80 15.98 12.81
CA HIS A 235 13.06 16.12 12.08
C HIS A 235 14.21 16.28 13.07
N TYR A 236 15.16 15.37 12.98
CA TYR A 236 16.33 15.31 13.83
C TYR A 236 17.54 15.83 13.06
N HIS A 237 18.17 16.88 13.59
CA HIS A 237 19.46 17.39 13.12
C HIS A 237 20.56 16.67 13.88
N LEU A 238 21.27 15.75 13.23
CA LEU A 238 22.25 14.90 13.91
C LEU A 238 23.48 15.71 14.32
N ARG A 239 23.99 15.46 15.55
CA ARG A 239 25.22 16.09 16.09
C ARG A 239 26.48 15.74 15.31
N SER A 240 26.53 14.52 14.79
CA SER A 240 27.62 13.98 13.99
C SER A 240 27.01 13.34 12.74
N SER A 241 27.53 13.66 11.57
CA SER A 241 27.15 13.00 10.33
C SER A 241 27.66 11.56 10.30
N PHE A 242 26.86 10.63 9.76
CA PHE A 242 27.27 9.24 9.58
C PHE A 242 27.65 8.99 8.13
N ASP A 243 28.90 8.61 7.87
CA ASP A 243 29.35 8.33 6.51
C ASP A 243 28.74 7.02 5.99
N ILE A 244 28.26 7.06 4.75
CA ILE A 244 27.83 5.91 3.96
C ILE A 244 28.61 5.89 2.64
N PRO A 245 28.75 4.75 1.93
CA PRO A 245 29.65 4.63 0.78
C PRO A 245 29.52 5.70 -0.32
N ARG A 246 28.36 6.37 -0.43
CA ARG A 246 28.13 7.46 -1.39
C ARG A 246 27.47 8.70 -0.80
N GLY A 247 27.68 8.97 0.48
CA GLY A 247 27.08 10.13 1.12
C GLY A 247 27.32 10.18 2.62
N HIS A 248 26.59 11.05 3.29
CA HIS A 248 26.57 11.13 4.73
C HIS A 248 25.13 11.34 5.21
N VAL A 249 24.81 10.85 6.41
CA VAL A 249 23.51 11.03 7.05
C VAL A 249 23.66 12.10 8.11
N GLY A 250 23.17 13.31 7.82
CA GLY A 250 23.12 14.44 8.77
C GLY A 250 21.73 14.70 9.35
N HIS A 251 20.69 14.10 8.77
CA HIS A 251 19.30 14.29 9.14
C HIS A 251 18.58 12.95 9.27
N ALA A 252 17.67 12.85 10.23
CA ALA A 252 16.75 11.73 10.36
C ALA A 252 15.32 12.24 10.55
N TYR A 253 14.34 11.43 10.14
CA TYR A 253 12.93 11.75 10.30
C TYR A 253 12.23 10.63 11.06
N GLY A 254 11.34 11.02 11.96
CA GLY A 254 10.49 10.06 12.65
C GLY A 254 9.05 10.51 12.73
N MET A 255 8.18 9.57 13.01
CA MET A 255 6.74 9.75 12.96
C MET A 255 6.10 9.24 14.24
N ARG A 256 5.12 10.00 14.77
CA ARG A 256 4.35 9.65 15.97
C ARG A 256 2.86 9.65 15.67
N SER A 257 2.10 8.97 16.53
CA SER A 257 0.63 8.95 16.49
C SER A 257 0.07 8.40 15.17
N GLY A 258 0.67 7.33 14.65
CA GLY A 258 0.20 6.65 13.43
C GLY A 258 0.73 7.23 12.11
N ALA A 259 1.53 8.31 12.14
CA ALA A 259 1.94 9.02 10.91
C ALA A 259 2.73 8.16 9.90
N ALA A 260 3.41 7.12 10.36
CA ALA A 260 4.12 6.20 9.47
C ALA A 260 3.23 5.11 8.89
N GLU A 261 2.33 4.58 9.69
CA GLU A 261 1.24 3.73 9.22
C GLU A 261 0.46 4.46 8.13
N ILE A 262 0.25 5.77 8.28
CA ILE A 262 -0.40 6.59 7.25
C ILE A 262 0.41 6.66 5.94
N LEU A 263 1.76 6.68 5.96
CA LEU A 263 2.56 6.62 4.72
C LEU A 263 2.43 5.25 4.03
N VAL A 264 2.40 4.17 4.82
CA VAL A 264 2.10 2.82 4.32
C VAL A 264 0.68 2.79 3.74
N GLY A 265 -0.28 3.44 4.42
CA GLY A 265 -1.66 3.63 3.99
C GLY A 265 -1.77 4.35 2.66
N ALA A 266 -1.04 5.46 2.49
CA ALA A 266 -0.97 6.21 1.24
C ALA A 266 -0.36 5.37 0.10
N THR A 267 0.63 4.55 0.41
CA THR A 267 1.24 3.60 -0.54
C THR A 267 0.25 2.52 -0.98
N SER A 268 -0.49 1.93 -0.04
CA SER A 268 -1.55 0.95 -0.33
C SER A 268 -2.70 1.59 -1.12
N ALA A 269 -3.03 2.83 -0.80
CA ALA A 269 -4.05 3.61 -1.53
C ALA A 269 -3.65 3.86 -2.99
N ILE A 270 -2.43 4.30 -3.29
CA ILE A 270 -1.99 4.45 -4.70
C ILE A 270 -1.95 3.10 -5.42
N ALA A 271 -1.50 2.03 -4.76
CA ALA A 271 -1.54 0.68 -5.33
C ALA A 271 -2.97 0.29 -5.75
N ARG A 272 -3.96 0.58 -4.90
CA ARG A 272 -5.38 0.36 -5.18
C ARG A 272 -5.85 1.23 -6.35
N VAL A 273 -5.55 2.53 -6.36
CA VAL A 273 -5.95 3.46 -7.44
C VAL A 273 -5.41 3.01 -8.80
N LEU A 274 -4.13 2.65 -8.87
CA LEU A 274 -3.51 2.14 -10.10
C LEU A 274 -4.22 0.86 -10.58
N ARG A 275 -4.47 -0.08 -9.66
CA ARG A 275 -5.17 -1.34 -9.95
C ARG A 275 -6.56 -1.10 -10.55
N PHE A 276 -7.41 -0.33 -9.88
CA PHE A 276 -8.79 -0.08 -10.35
C PHE A 276 -8.81 0.61 -11.71
N ALA A 277 -7.95 1.61 -11.93
CA ALA A 277 -7.85 2.30 -13.20
C ALA A 277 -7.36 1.38 -14.34
N LEU A 278 -6.33 0.57 -14.09
CA LEU A 278 -5.81 -0.39 -15.08
C LEU A 278 -6.80 -1.53 -15.36
N GLN A 279 -7.51 -2.03 -14.35
CA GLN A 279 -8.58 -3.02 -14.54
C GLN A 279 -9.73 -2.45 -15.37
N LEU A 280 -10.08 -1.16 -15.19
CA LEU A 280 -11.08 -0.49 -16.01
C LEU A 280 -10.69 -0.46 -17.48
N PHE A 281 -9.39 -0.34 -17.77
CA PHE A 281 -8.85 -0.33 -19.14
C PHE A 281 -8.70 -1.72 -19.75
N PHE A 282 -8.18 -2.68 -18.98
CA PHE A 282 -7.61 -3.92 -19.53
C PHE A 282 -8.16 -5.22 -18.94
N HIS A 283 -8.91 -5.19 -17.82
CA HIS A 283 -9.41 -6.42 -17.18
C HIS A 283 -10.71 -6.20 -16.40
N ARG A 284 -11.76 -5.79 -17.11
CA ARG A 284 -13.03 -5.31 -16.53
C ARG A 284 -13.82 -6.38 -15.75
N SER A 285 -13.61 -7.69 -16.02
CA SER A 285 -14.24 -8.78 -15.24
C SER A 285 -13.87 -8.79 -13.75
N ARG A 286 -12.76 -8.15 -13.37
CA ARG A 286 -12.35 -8.04 -11.95
C ARG A 286 -13.05 -6.91 -11.20
N LEU A 287 -13.81 -6.08 -11.90
CA LEU A 287 -14.53 -4.96 -11.31
C LEU A 287 -16.00 -5.31 -11.14
N GLY A 288 -16.55 -4.98 -9.98
CA GLY A 288 -17.96 -4.95 -9.70
C GLY A 288 -18.73 -4.08 -10.70
N PHE A 289 -20.01 -4.39 -10.86
CA PHE A 289 -20.86 -3.66 -11.81
C PHE A 289 -20.94 -2.17 -11.47
N ALA A 290 -21.02 -1.82 -10.18
CA ALA A 290 -21.12 -0.43 -9.75
C ALA A 290 -19.90 0.40 -10.17
N PHE A 291 -18.68 -0.13 -9.98
CA PHE A 291 -17.47 0.55 -10.40
C PHE A 291 -17.39 0.68 -11.93
N ARG A 292 -17.73 -0.39 -12.67
CA ARG A 292 -17.77 -0.35 -14.15
C ARG A 292 -18.80 0.65 -14.69
N ALA A 293 -19.92 0.82 -13.99
CA ALA A 293 -20.98 1.75 -14.34
C ALA A 293 -20.68 3.19 -13.90
N LEU A 294 -19.67 3.45 -13.06
CA LEU A 294 -19.33 4.78 -12.58
C LEU A 294 -19.24 5.86 -13.70
N PRO A 295 -18.67 5.58 -14.90
CA PRO A 295 -18.66 6.51 -16.03
C PRO A 295 -20.04 6.98 -16.53
N THR A 296 -21.12 6.21 -16.27
CA THR A 296 -22.50 6.62 -16.60
C THR A 296 -23.06 7.67 -15.63
N ASN A 297 -22.26 8.06 -14.63
CA ASN A 297 -22.64 8.94 -13.54
C ASN A 297 -23.87 8.45 -12.75
N PRO A 298 -23.88 7.19 -12.27
CA PRO A 298 -25.05 6.63 -11.59
C PRO A 298 -25.36 7.33 -10.26
N LEU A 299 -24.40 8.11 -9.75
CA LEU A 299 -24.46 8.82 -8.48
C LEU A 299 -24.88 10.29 -8.65
N ASN A 300 -25.18 10.72 -9.87
CA ASN A 300 -25.54 12.10 -10.20
C ASN A 300 -24.52 13.12 -9.69
N ALA A 301 -23.23 12.80 -9.83
CA ALA A 301 -22.17 13.71 -9.49
C ALA A 301 -22.26 14.99 -10.29
N THR A 302 -22.10 16.12 -9.59
CA THR A 302 -21.85 17.40 -10.23
C THR A 302 -20.44 17.37 -10.77
N VAL A 303 -20.35 16.97 -12.02
CA VAL A 303 -19.14 17.09 -12.79
C VAL A 303 -19.10 18.50 -13.34
N PRO A 304 -17.97 19.24 -13.27
CA PRO A 304 -17.84 20.52 -13.96
C PRO A 304 -18.28 20.36 -15.41
N GLU A 305 -19.37 21.03 -15.82
CA GLU A 305 -19.91 20.93 -17.18
C GLU A 305 -18.80 21.27 -18.19
N GLY A 306 -18.36 20.25 -18.92
CA GLY A 306 -17.27 20.36 -19.89
C GLY A 306 -15.97 20.97 -19.35
N ALA A 307 -15.71 21.01 -18.03
CA ALA A 307 -14.52 21.68 -17.45
C ALA A 307 -14.13 22.98 -18.19
N ASP A 308 -15.10 23.85 -18.53
CA ASP A 308 -14.95 24.82 -19.64
C ASP A 308 -14.41 24.15 -20.92
N ALA A 309 -15.28 23.79 -21.89
CA ALA A 309 -14.93 23.07 -23.13
C ALA A 309 -13.97 23.81 -24.12
N ARG A 310 -13.19 24.76 -23.59
CA ARG A 310 -12.23 25.64 -24.23
C ARG A 310 -10.91 24.92 -24.52
N THR A 311 -10.47 23.98 -23.69
CA THR A 311 -9.16 23.30 -23.88
C THR A 311 -9.27 21.93 -24.54
N GLU A 312 -8.18 21.47 -25.15
CA GLU A 312 -8.11 20.17 -25.85
C GLU A 312 -8.16 19.00 -24.86
N GLU A 313 -7.53 19.15 -23.70
CA GLU A 313 -7.46 18.12 -22.66
C GLU A 313 -8.84 17.74 -22.13
N CYS A 314 -9.71 18.73 -21.91
CA CYS A 314 -11.07 18.49 -21.43
C CYS A 314 -11.91 17.71 -22.47
N ARG A 315 -11.71 17.99 -23.76
CA ARG A 315 -12.41 17.28 -24.85
C ARG A 315 -11.93 15.83 -24.98
N ASP A 316 -10.62 15.61 -24.82
CA ASP A 316 -10.02 14.28 -24.91
C ASP A 316 -10.54 13.35 -23.80
N ILE A 317 -10.56 13.83 -22.55
CA ILE A 317 -11.06 13.00 -21.43
C ILE A 317 -12.57 12.77 -21.54
N ASP A 318 -13.36 13.78 -21.94
CA ASP A 318 -14.80 13.61 -22.16
C ASP A 318 -15.08 12.61 -23.28
N ALA A 319 -14.27 12.58 -24.34
CA ALA A 319 -14.39 11.60 -25.41
C ALA A 319 -14.14 10.16 -24.91
N LEU A 320 -13.11 9.95 -24.10
CA LEU A 320 -12.84 8.67 -23.46
C LEU A 320 -14.00 8.25 -22.53
N PHE A 321 -14.49 9.16 -21.69
CA PHE A 321 -15.56 8.84 -20.74
C PHE A 321 -16.91 8.56 -21.41
N LYS A 322 -17.19 9.15 -22.58
CA LYS A 322 -18.34 8.76 -23.41
C LYS A 322 -18.25 7.29 -23.84
N VAL A 323 -17.08 6.83 -24.25
CA VAL A 323 -16.88 5.42 -24.62
C VAL A 323 -16.99 4.52 -23.39
N LEU A 324 -16.39 4.91 -22.26
CA LEU A 324 -16.48 4.16 -21.00
C LEU A 324 -17.92 4.03 -20.46
N ALA A 325 -18.78 5.00 -20.77
CA ALA A 325 -20.20 5.02 -20.38
C ALA A 325 -21.12 4.24 -21.33
N ASN A 326 -20.62 3.77 -22.48
CA ASN A 326 -21.43 2.97 -23.40
C ASN A 326 -21.88 1.66 -22.73
N GLU A 327 -23.14 1.27 -22.92
CA GLU A 327 -23.73 0.08 -22.30
C GLU A 327 -22.93 -1.20 -22.60
N ASP A 328 -22.50 -1.39 -23.85
CA ASP A 328 -21.66 -2.52 -24.26
C ASP A 328 -20.32 -2.55 -23.52
N VAL A 329 -19.73 -1.39 -23.22
CA VAL A 329 -18.45 -1.27 -22.52
C VAL A 329 -18.62 -1.49 -21.02
N VAL A 330 -19.70 -0.98 -20.42
CA VAL A 330 -20.04 -1.22 -19.01
C VAL A 330 -20.27 -2.72 -18.75
N ASN A 331 -21.00 -3.38 -19.65
CA ASN A 331 -21.37 -4.78 -19.52
C ASN A 331 -20.26 -5.77 -19.95
N ALA A 332 -19.23 -5.32 -20.68
CA ALA A 332 -18.12 -6.16 -21.09
C ALA A 332 -17.32 -6.71 -19.88
N THR A 333 -17.37 -8.03 -19.69
CA THR A 333 -16.60 -8.75 -18.67
C THR A 333 -15.52 -9.67 -19.26
N GLU A 334 -15.75 -10.25 -20.43
CA GLU A 334 -14.85 -11.28 -20.99
C GLU A 334 -13.68 -10.70 -21.80
N ALA A 335 -13.93 -9.70 -22.64
CA ALA A 335 -12.91 -9.07 -23.48
C ALA A 335 -13.09 -7.56 -23.52
N THR A 336 -11.99 -6.81 -23.60
CA THR A 336 -12.03 -5.36 -23.81
C THR A 336 -12.63 -5.07 -25.20
N PRO A 337 -13.68 -4.24 -25.31
CA PRO A 337 -14.25 -3.89 -26.61
C PRO A 337 -13.26 -3.11 -27.49
N ASP A 338 -13.26 -3.36 -28.81
CA ASP A 338 -12.35 -2.68 -29.74
C ASP A 338 -12.49 -1.15 -29.73
N VAL A 339 -13.71 -0.67 -29.54
CA VAL A 339 -14.00 0.77 -29.39
C VAL A 339 -13.25 1.37 -28.19
N LEU A 340 -13.11 0.63 -27.08
CA LEU A 340 -12.36 1.08 -25.91
C LEU A 340 -10.86 1.07 -26.20
N ARG A 341 -10.32 0.04 -26.85
CA ARG A 341 -8.90 0.01 -27.24
C ARG A 341 -8.51 1.19 -28.13
N GLN A 342 -9.34 1.50 -29.13
CA GLN A 342 -9.14 2.64 -30.03
C GLN A 342 -9.23 3.97 -29.29
N SER A 343 -10.19 4.08 -28.36
CA SER A 343 -10.34 5.28 -27.53
C SER A 343 -9.15 5.49 -26.59
N LEU A 344 -8.59 4.42 -26.01
CA LEU A 344 -7.39 4.50 -25.18
C LEU A 344 -6.17 4.88 -26.01
N ALA A 345 -5.98 4.28 -27.19
CA ALA A 345 -4.89 4.61 -28.11
C ALA A 345 -4.92 6.09 -28.49
N SER A 346 -6.11 6.61 -28.82
CA SER A 346 -6.34 8.01 -29.16
C SER A 346 -6.09 8.92 -27.96
N TYR A 347 -6.66 8.60 -26.80
CA TYR A 347 -6.53 9.40 -25.59
C TYR A 347 -5.09 9.48 -25.08
N PHE A 348 -4.31 8.41 -25.12
CA PHE A 348 -2.91 8.43 -24.71
C PHE A 348 -1.95 8.86 -25.82
N ASN A 349 -2.44 9.09 -27.05
CA ASN A 349 -1.65 9.36 -28.24
C ASN A 349 -0.54 8.30 -28.47
N ILE A 350 -0.95 7.03 -28.44
CA ILE A 350 -0.06 5.87 -28.64
C ILE A 350 -0.60 4.94 -29.73
N PRO A 351 0.27 4.14 -30.39
CA PRO A 351 -0.16 3.10 -31.32
C PRO A 351 -1.14 2.10 -30.68
N LEU A 352 -2.15 1.68 -31.44
CA LEU A 352 -3.13 0.66 -31.01
C LEU A 352 -2.44 -0.66 -30.62
N GLU A 353 -1.36 -1.02 -31.31
CA GLU A 353 -0.57 -2.23 -31.00
C GLU A 353 0.02 -2.19 -29.58
N TRP A 354 0.34 -1.01 -29.04
CA TRP A 354 0.81 -0.88 -27.66
C TRP A 354 -0.32 -1.14 -26.69
N VAL A 355 -1.53 -0.64 -26.95
CA VAL A 355 -2.71 -0.90 -26.10
C VAL A 355 -3.01 -2.39 -26.04
N VAL A 356 -2.95 -3.09 -27.19
CA VAL A 356 -3.15 -4.54 -27.25
C VAL A 356 -2.05 -5.30 -26.47
N ALA A 357 -0.80 -4.87 -26.60
CA ALA A 357 0.32 -5.46 -25.85
C ALA A 357 0.22 -5.20 -24.34
N MET A 358 -0.20 -4.00 -23.93
CA MET A 358 -0.47 -3.61 -22.55
C MET A 358 -1.57 -4.48 -21.94
N GLU A 359 -2.69 -4.66 -22.66
CA GLU A 359 -3.79 -5.53 -22.25
C GLU A 359 -3.33 -6.98 -22.08
N ARG A 360 -2.60 -7.53 -23.07
CA ARG A 360 -2.04 -8.90 -22.99
C ARG A 360 -1.16 -9.07 -21.76
N GLY A 361 -0.26 -8.13 -21.50
CA GLY A 361 0.63 -8.13 -20.35
C GLY A 361 -0.14 -8.09 -19.02
N PHE A 362 -1.24 -7.32 -18.97
CA PHE A 362 -2.08 -7.17 -17.79
C PHE A 362 -3.09 -8.33 -17.58
N THR A 363 -3.46 -9.05 -18.65
CA THR A 363 -4.51 -10.09 -18.62
C THR A 363 -4.16 -11.24 -17.67
N LYS A 364 -2.88 -11.65 -17.64
CA LYS A 364 -2.41 -12.72 -16.75
C LYS A 364 -2.22 -12.25 -15.30
N GLY A 365 -2.39 -10.96 -15.00
CA GLY A 365 -2.32 -10.39 -13.65
C GLY A 365 -1.58 -9.05 -13.60
N GLU A 366 -1.63 -8.40 -12.44
CA GLU A 366 -1.05 -7.07 -12.18
C GLU A 366 0.47 -7.10 -11.89
N ALA A 367 1.15 -8.16 -12.31
CA ALA A 367 2.52 -8.44 -11.89
C ALA A 367 3.49 -7.41 -12.47
N HIS A 368 4.17 -6.72 -11.57
CA HIS A 368 5.33 -5.87 -11.85
C HIS A 368 6.30 -5.99 -10.68
N MET A 369 7.58 -5.74 -10.94
CA MET A 369 8.60 -5.92 -9.92
C MET A 369 8.60 -4.77 -8.91
N ALA A 370 8.65 -3.53 -9.37
CA ALA A 370 8.78 -2.39 -8.48
C ALA A 370 8.16 -1.12 -9.05
N ALA A 371 7.60 -0.29 -8.17
CA ALA A 371 7.28 1.10 -8.41
C ALA A 371 7.73 1.95 -7.21
N ILE A 372 8.17 3.18 -7.45
CA ILE A 372 8.40 4.18 -6.41
C ILE A 372 7.24 5.17 -6.46
N ALA A 373 6.58 5.39 -5.33
CA ALA A 373 5.64 6.48 -5.13
C ALA A 373 6.30 7.57 -4.28
N THR A 374 6.44 8.77 -4.84
CA THR A 374 6.98 9.94 -4.13
C THR A 374 5.84 10.77 -3.57
N PHE A 375 5.96 11.15 -2.30
CA PHE A 375 4.97 11.93 -1.55
C PHE A 375 5.59 13.18 -0.93
N TYR A 376 4.78 14.23 -0.77
CA TYR A 376 5.06 15.35 0.12
C TYR A 376 4.18 15.25 1.38
N PRO A 377 4.69 15.65 2.55
CA PRO A 377 3.89 15.71 3.76
C PRO A 377 2.88 16.86 3.64
N ASN A 378 1.65 16.59 4.02
CA ASN A 378 0.57 17.56 4.14
C ASN A 378 0.64 18.23 5.53
N ILE A 379 1.55 19.17 5.69
CA ILE A 379 1.88 19.80 6.98
C ILE A 379 1.12 21.11 7.16
N ALA A 380 0.77 21.41 8.42
CA ALA A 380 0.10 22.64 8.77
C ALA A 380 1.05 23.82 8.60
N THR A 381 0.61 24.82 7.84
CA THR A 381 1.35 26.07 7.60
C THR A 381 0.70 27.28 8.25
N ASP A 382 -0.51 27.14 8.79
CA ASP A 382 -1.19 28.21 9.53
C ASP A 382 -0.47 28.48 10.86
N THR A 383 -0.15 29.75 11.11
CA THR A 383 0.64 30.14 12.29
C THR A 383 -0.11 29.86 13.58
N ALA A 384 -1.43 30.05 13.63
CA ALA A 384 -2.22 29.83 14.84
C ALA A 384 -2.28 28.34 15.18
N ASP A 385 -2.50 27.47 14.20
CA ASP A 385 -2.53 26.02 14.40
C ASP A 385 -1.18 25.48 14.89
N VAL A 386 -0.08 25.95 14.29
CA VAL A 386 1.28 25.56 14.69
C VAL A 386 1.61 26.07 16.10
N GLU A 387 1.17 27.27 16.47
CA GLU A 387 1.35 27.81 17.82
C GLU A 387 0.56 27.02 18.86
N VAL A 388 -0.69 26.64 18.56
CA VAL A 388 -1.54 25.80 19.41
C VAL A 388 -0.87 24.44 19.66
N PHE A 389 -0.38 23.80 18.60
CA PHE A 389 0.35 22.53 18.69
C PHE A 389 1.61 22.65 19.56
N ARG A 390 2.45 23.65 19.29
CA ARG A 390 3.69 23.90 20.06
C ARG A 390 3.40 24.20 21.54
N ALA A 391 2.34 24.94 21.84
CA ALA A 391 1.94 25.27 23.20
C ALA A 391 1.49 24.02 23.98
N ALA A 392 0.75 23.11 23.34
CA ALA A 392 0.34 21.85 23.95
C ALA A 392 1.55 20.97 24.31
N ARG A 393 2.53 20.83 23.41
CA ARG A 393 3.73 20.00 23.65
C ARG A 393 4.66 20.53 24.74
N LYS A 394 4.78 21.86 24.88
CA LYS A 394 5.50 22.48 26.02
C LYS A 394 4.86 22.11 27.37
N ARG A 395 3.54 21.96 27.45
CA ARG A 395 2.86 21.57 28.70
C ARG A 395 3.18 20.12 29.07
N VAL A 396 3.20 19.21 28.10
CA VAL A 396 3.53 17.79 28.31
C VAL A 396 4.96 17.63 28.82
N THR A 397 5.93 18.32 28.22
CA THR A 397 7.34 18.28 28.67
C THR A 397 7.52 18.94 30.05
N SER A 398 6.79 20.02 30.35
CA SER A 398 6.80 20.64 31.69
C SER A 398 6.10 19.80 32.78
N GLY A 399 5.08 19.01 32.42
CA GLY A 399 4.39 18.10 33.33
C GLY A 399 5.22 16.87 33.68
N ALA A 400 5.97 16.33 32.71
CA ALA A 400 6.98 15.30 32.95
C ALA A 400 8.18 15.82 33.76
N ALA A 401 8.49 17.12 33.64
CA ALA A 401 9.53 17.80 34.41
C ALA A 401 9.07 18.29 35.81
N SER A 402 7.83 18.02 36.24
CA SER A 402 7.35 18.35 37.60
C SER A 402 7.88 17.38 38.69
N ALA A 403 9.12 16.94 38.53
CA ALA A 403 10.00 16.49 39.60
C ALA A 403 11.37 17.13 39.39
N VAL A 404 11.46 18.47 39.54
CA VAL A 404 12.58 19.25 40.11
C VAL A 404 12.27 20.75 39.91
N ALA A 405 12.39 21.50 41.01
CA ALA A 405 12.14 22.95 41.08
C ALA A 405 13.20 23.79 40.34
N PRO A 406 12.91 25.07 39.99
CA PRO A 406 13.54 25.78 38.87
C PRO A 406 14.75 26.65 39.27
N ALA A 407 15.59 26.98 38.29
CA ALA A 407 16.49 28.13 38.33
C ALA A 407 16.15 29.11 37.18
N ALA A 408 16.18 30.40 37.50
CA ALA A 408 15.64 31.51 36.72
C ALA A 408 16.65 32.21 35.79
N GLY A 409 16.11 32.93 34.80
CA GLY A 409 16.77 33.94 33.93
C GLY A 409 16.99 33.44 32.50
N THR A 410 16.63 34.14 31.41
CA THR A 410 16.46 35.59 31.20
C THR A 410 15.62 35.83 29.91
N THR A 411 15.23 37.08 29.72
CA THR A 411 14.19 37.65 28.84
C THR A 411 14.43 37.66 27.32
N ALA A 412 13.28 37.62 26.64
CA ALA A 412 12.93 37.80 25.23
C ALA A 412 13.76 38.75 24.35
N GLU A 413 13.86 38.39 23.06
CA GLU A 413 13.71 39.33 21.95
C GLU A 413 12.76 38.78 20.87
N THR A 414 11.98 39.71 20.33
CA THR A 414 10.91 39.58 19.34
C THR A 414 11.45 39.58 17.90
N SER A 415 10.88 38.77 17.01
CA SER A 415 10.87 39.07 15.57
C SER A 415 9.57 38.63 14.89
N ASN A 416 9.16 39.47 13.94
CA ASN A 416 7.87 39.56 13.26
C ASN A 416 7.93 38.90 11.84
N PRO A 417 6.84 38.87 11.05
CA PRO A 417 6.45 37.72 10.21
C PRO A 417 6.82 37.77 8.71
N VAL A 418 6.78 36.58 8.09
CA VAL A 418 6.47 36.22 6.67
C VAL A 418 7.39 36.74 5.55
N THR A 419 8.04 35.83 4.82
CA THR A 419 7.92 35.57 3.35
C THR A 419 9.04 34.65 2.85
N GLU A 420 8.73 33.85 1.82
CA GLU A 420 9.60 33.07 0.92
C GLU A 420 11.11 33.31 1.10
N GLY A 421 11.81 32.35 1.70
CA GLY A 421 13.26 32.44 1.91
C GLY A 421 13.86 31.09 2.26
N SER A 422 14.94 30.76 1.56
CA SER A 422 15.78 29.57 1.71
C SER A 422 16.05 29.17 3.16
N PHE A 423 16.04 27.86 3.39
CA PHE A 423 16.65 27.10 4.49
C PHE A 423 17.42 27.96 5.52
N THR A 424 16.80 28.25 6.67
CA THR A 424 17.54 28.76 7.83
C THR A 424 18.36 27.64 8.43
N GLU A 425 19.70 27.77 8.45
CA GLU A 425 20.60 26.81 9.11
C GLU A 425 20.21 26.63 10.57
N THR A 426 19.61 25.50 10.90
CA THR A 426 19.30 25.09 12.27
C THR A 426 20.47 24.29 12.86
N SER A 427 20.73 24.50 14.15
CA SER A 427 21.95 23.99 14.80
C SER A 427 21.93 22.48 14.95
N SER A 428 23.01 21.82 14.57
CA SER A 428 23.24 20.38 14.80
C SER A 428 22.94 19.96 16.25
N GLY A 429 22.12 18.92 16.42
CA GLY A 429 21.62 18.43 17.71
C GLY A 429 20.23 18.93 18.14
N THR A 430 19.47 19.58 17.26
CA THR A 430 18.08 20.01 17.50
C THR A 430 17.05 19.04 16.94
N VAL A 431 15.81 19.19 17.43
CA VAL A 431 14.62 18.46 16.99
C VAL A 431 13.57 19.48 16.57
N GLU A 432 13.00 19.31 15.38
CA GLU A 432 11.87 20.09 14.87
C GLU A 432 10.64 19.19 14.73
N GLU A 433 9.46 19.73 15.06
CA GLU A 433 8.19 19.01 14.98
C GLU A 433 7.25 19.74 14.02
N PHE A 434 6.75 19.03 13.02
CA PHE A 434 5.88 19.55 11.97
C PHE A 434 4.51 18.87 12.06
N PRO A 435 3.48 19.56 12.59
CA PRO A 435 2.14 18.98 12.72
C PRO A 435 1.47 18.79 11.36
N VAL A 436 0.79 17.66 11.17
CA VAL A 436 0.06 17.36 9.93
C VAL A 436 -1.19 18.24 9.88
N LYS A 437 -1.53 18.76 8.69
CA LYS A 437 -2.67 19.67 8.48
C LYS A 437 -4.05 19.05 8.83
N ASN A 438 -4.09 17.73 8.97
CA ASN A 438 -5.21 16.84 9.30
C ASN A 438 -6.33 16.83 8.23
N PRO A 439 -6.81 15.66 7.77
CA PRO A 439 -7.03 14.39 8.50
C PRO A 439 -5.86 13.39 8.52
N HIS A 440 -5.84 12.50 9.53
CA HIS A 440 -4.85 11.46 9.81
C HIS A 440 -4.51 10.69 8.54
N ASP A 441 -5.51 10.15 7.85
CA ASP A 441 -5.30 9.33 6.65
C ASP A 441 -4.88 10.13 5.39
N GLU A 442 -4.75 11.45 5.48
CA GLU A 442 -4.44 12.38 4.39
C GLU A 442 -3.12 13.14 4.63
N ALA A 443 -2.21 12.56 5.42
CA ALA A 443 -0.94 13.19 5.76
C ALA A 443 0.05 13.30 4.58
N TRP A 444 -0.25 12.67 3.42
CA TRP A 444 0.67 12.55 2.29
C TRP A 444 -0.01 12.89 0.96
N CYS A 445 0.57 13.84 0.24
CA CYS A 445 0.16 14.18 -1.12
C CYS A 445 1.02 13.43 -2.12
N LEU A 446 0.42 12.68 -3.04
CA LEU A 446 1.15 11.96 -4.08
C LEU A 446 1.68 12.93 -5.15
N VAL A 447 2.95 12.76 -5.51
CA VAL A 447 3.67 13.65 -6.42
C VAL A 447 4.03 12.95 -7.72
N LYS A 448 4.64 11.78 -7.60
CA LYS A 448 5.22 11.03 -8.72
C LYS A 448 5.03 9.53 -8.48
N VAL A 449 4.80 8.79 -9.56
CA VAL A 449 4.91 7.33 -9.57
C VAL A 449 5.98 6.95 -10.59
N ASP A 450 6.88 6.03 -10.26
CA ASP A 450 8.01 5.66 -11.11
C ASP A 450 8.24 4.15 -11.10
N PHE A 451 7.98 3.48 -12.22
CA PHE A 451 8.19 2.03 -12.38
C PHE A 451 9.61 1.67 -12.86
N GLY A 452 10.52 2.65 -12.86
CA GLY A 452 11.89 2.48 -13.34
C GLY A 452 12.81 1.77 -12.35
N ASN A 453 14.09 2.16 -12.35
CA ASN A 453 15.10 1.57 -11.46
C ASN A 453 14.97 2.09 -10.01
N PRO A 454 14.55 1.27 -9.03
CA PRO A 454 14.23 1.74 -7.70
C PRO A 454 15.48 2.05 -6.85
N ARG A 455 15.94 3.31 -6.91
CA ARG A 455 17.13 3.76 -6.17
C ARG A 455 17.09 3.46 -4.68
N VAL A 456 15.91 3.58 -4.08
CA VAL A 456 15.61 3.25 -2.69
C VAL A 456 16.13 1.88 -2.25
N MET A 457 16.12 0.86 -3.11
CA MET A 457 16.61 -0.48 -2.75
C MET A 457 18.11 -0.50 -2.47
N THR A 458 18.89 0.33 -3.17
CA THR A 458 20.35 0.45 -2.93
C THR A 458 20.64 1.31 -1.70
N GLU A 459 19.89 2.39 -1.49
CA GLU A 459 20.09 3.27 -0.34
C GLU A 459 19.76 2.57 0.98
N LEU A 460 18.65 1.82 1.05
CA LEU A 460 18.28 1.03 2.22
C LEU A 460 19.37 0.02 2.62
N ALA A 461 20.01 -0.63 1.65
CA ALA A 461 21.08 -1.59 1.92
C ALA A 461 22.33 -0.92 2.51
N ARG A 462 22.63 0.33 2.11
CA ARG A 462 23.77 1.10 2.65
C ARG A 462 23.50 1.61 4.06
N LEU A 463 22.26 1.98 4.35
CA LEU A 463 21.86 2.51 5.66
C LEU A 463 21.95 1.48 6.78
N ASP A 464 21.85 0.20 6.46
CA ASP A 464 22.07 -0.89 7.41
C ASP A 464 23.47 -0.81 8.08
N ALA A 465 24.47 -0.29 7.37
CA ALA A 465 25.83 -0.13 7.89
C ALA A 465 25.94 0.90 9.04
N VAL A 466 25.02 1.87 9.11
CA VAL A 466 25.02 2.97 10.10
C VAL A 466 23.83 2.93 11.06
N LYS A 467 22.92 1.95 10.89
CA LYS A 467 21.67 1.77 11.65
C LYS A 467 21.85 1.94 13.16
N ARG A 468 22.76 1.17 13.77
CA ARG A 468 22.97 1.19 15.23
C ARG A 468 23.41 2.57 15.74
N GLY A 469 24.35 3.21 15.03
CA GLY A 469 24.85 4.53 15.43
C GLY A 469 23.77 5.61 15.35
N LEU A 470 22.89 5.52 14.35
CA LEU A 470 21.74 6.42 14.21
C LEU A 470 20.70 6.22 15.32
N GLU A 471 20.36 4.97 15.63
CA GLU A 471 19.45 4.64 16.75
C GLU A 471 19.99 5.18 18.08
N GLU A 472 21.29 5.01 18.35
CA GLU A 472 21.96 5.54 19.55
C GLU A 472 21.94 7.08 19.59
N ALA A 473 22.24 7.75 18.47
CA ALA A 473 22.23 9.21 18.40
C ALA A 473 20.82 9.81 18.62
N ILE A 474 19.79 9.17 18.06
CA ILE A 474 18.40 9.59 18.22
C ILE A 474 17.91 9.35 19.64
N ALA A 475 18.24 8.20 20.24
CA ALA A 475 17.90 7.91 21.63
C ALA A 475 18.49 8.94 22.60
N LEU A 476 19.63 9.57 22.28
CA LEU A 476 20.19 10.66 23.09
C LEU A 476 19.42 11.98 22.97
N MET A 477 18.82 12.26 21.82
CA MET A 477 18.03 13.48 21.60
C MET A 477 16.62 13.35 22.16
N THR A 478 16.04 12.15 22.08
CA THR A 478 14.69 11.85 22.57
C THR A 478 14.67 10.53 23.36
N PRO A 479 15.15 10.50 24.62
CA PRO A 479 15.32 9.27 25.40
C PRO A 479 14.03 8.50 25.71
N SER A 480 12.89 9.18 25.72
CA SER A 480 11.58 8.56 25.90
C SER A 480 11.07 7.87 24.64
N MET A 481 11.77 8.01 23.51
CA MET A 481 11.33 7.48 22.22
C MET A 481 12.20 6.28 21.84
N ARG A 482 11.56 5.12 21.65
CA ARG A 482 12.24 3.94 21.10
C ARG A 482 12.13 3.95 19.59
N SER A 483 13.22 4.25 18.91
CA SER A 483 13.33 4.14 17.45
C SER A 483 13.22 2.67 17.01
N PHE A 484 12.37 2.39 16.03
CA PHE A 484 12.36 1.11 15.32
C PHE A 484 12.39 1.33 13.81
N MET A 485 13.25 0.57 13.12
CA MET A 485 13.36 0.57 11.66
C MET A 485 12.94 -0.78 11.10
N SER A 486 11.90 -0.78 10.25
CA SER A 486 11.45 -1.96 9.51
C SER A 486 11.85 -1.84 8.04
N THR A 487 12.55 -2.83 7.50
CA THR A 487 12.88 -2.92 6.06
C THR A 487 12.46 -4.30 5.57
N GLN A 488 11.28 -4.42 4.93
CA GLN A 488 10.69 -5.73 4.59
C GLN A 488 10.76 -6.13 3.10
N TYR A 489 11.35 -5.28 2.24
CA TYR A 489 11.36 -5.49 0.78
C TYR A 489 11.96 -6.83 0.28
N ARG A 490 12.77 -7.53 1.09
CA ARG A 490 13.38 -8.83 0.70
C ARG A 490 12.35 -9.95 0.58
N MET A 491 11.35 -9.99 1.46
CA MET A 491 10.30 -11.01 1.43
C MET A 491 9.40 -10.81 0.22
N ASP A 492 9.10 -9.55 -0.11
CA ASP A 492 8.28 -9.20 -1.27
C ASP A 492 8.92 -9.59 -2.59
N PHE A 493 10.25 -9.48 -2.72
CA PHE A 493 10.96 -9.92 -3.93
C PHE A 493 10.83 -11.43 -4.17
N ALA A 494 11.00 -12.24 -3.11
CA ALA A 494 10.81 -13.69 -3.19
C ALA A 494 9.36 -14.05 -3.56
N GLY A 495 8.40 -13.37 -2.94
CA GLY A 495 6.98 -13.50 -3.25
C GLY A 495 6.66 -13.13 -4.70
N TYR A 496 7.25 -12.05 -5.20
CA TYR A 496 7.09 -11.60 -6.59
C TYR A 496 7.53 -12.66 -7.60
N LEU A 497 8.72 -13.24 -7.44
CA LEU A 497 9.21 -14.28 -8.36
C LEU A 497 8.27 -15.50 -8.38
N LYS A 498 7.78 -15.93 -7.21
CA LYS A 498 6.79 -17.02 -7.11
C LYS A 498 5.45 -16.68 -7.78
N VAL A 499 5.01 -15.42 -7.67
CA VAL A 499 3.79 -14.95 -8.36
C VAL A 499 3.98 -15.03 -9.87
N VAL A 500 5.14 -14.59 -10.40
CA VAL A 500 5.45 -14.69 -11.83
C VAL A 500 5.44 -16.16 -12.28
N GLU A 501 6.14 -17.05 -11.57
CA GLU A 501 6.17 -18.47 -11.93
C GLU A 501 4.79 -19.14 -11.84
N LYS A 502 3.95 -18.72 -10.88
CA LYS A 502 2.56 -19.22 -10.77
C LYS A 502 1.69 -18.80 -11.95
N LEU A 503 1.84 -17.57 -12.43
CA LEU A 503 1.00 -17.00 -13.49
C LEU A 503 1.47 -17.36 -14.89
N TYR A 504 2.78 -17.41 -15.10
CA TYR A 504 3.38 -17.62 -16.42
C TYR A 504 4.00 -19.02 -16.56
N GLY A 505 4.17 -19.78 -15.48
CA GLY A 505 4.94 -21.02 -15.46
C GLY A 505 6.44 -20.78 -15.19
N PRO A 506 7.23 -21.84 -15.02
CA PRO A 506 8.66 -21.74 -14.70
C PRO A 506 9.40 -20.84 -15.68
N ARG A 507 10.30 -20.00 -15.16
CA ARG A 507 11.14 -19.09 -15.97
C ARG A 507 12.60 -19.55 -15.94
N THR A 508 13.32 -19.40 -17.05
CA THR A 508 14.70 -19.89 -17.16
C THR A 508 15.67 -19.18 -16.21
N ALA A 509 15.55 -17.85 -16.10
CA ALA A 509 16.29 -17.00 -15.18
C ALA A 509 15.70 -15.59 -15.16
N PHE A 510 15.82 -14.90 -14.03
CA PHE A 510 15.64 -13.45 -13.96
C PHE A 510 16.79 -12.77 -14.72
N THR A 511 16.51 -12.26 -15.92
CA THR A 511 17.53 -11.70 -16.82
C THR A 511 17.54 -10.18 -16.75
N ILE A 512 18.64 -9.62 -16.26
CA ILE A 512 18.87 -8.18 -16.19
C ILE A 512 19.50 -7.74 -17.51
N VAL A 513 18.78 -6.89 -18.26
CA VAL A 513 19.23 -6.36 -19.53
C VAL A 513 19.84 -4.98 -19.32
N VAL A 514 21.13 -4.88 -19.62
CA VAL A 514 21.90 -3.64 -19.60
C VAL A 514 22.04 -3.10 -21.03
N SER A 515 22.17 -1.79 -21.17
CA SER A 515 22.35 -1.14 -22.47
C SER A 515 23.54 -0.17 -22.37
N ASP A 516 24.16 0.12 -23.51
CA ASP A 516 25.15 1.19 -23.62
C ASP A 516 24.46 2.59 -23.61
N ASP A 517 23.12 2.61 -23.67
CA ASP A 517 22.29 3.81 -23.68
C ASP A 517 21.01 3.63 -22.82
N PRO A 518 20.93 4.20 -21.61
CA PRO A 518 21.94 5.04 -20.98
C PRO A 518 23.17 4.24 -20.49
N PRO A 519 24.36 4.84 -20.44
CA PRO A 519 25.57 4.14 -20.03
C PRO A 519 25.48 3.70 -18.57
N MET A 520 26.06 2.53 -18.29
CA MET A 520 26.13 1.99 -16.94
C MET A 520 26.91 2.92 -16.01
N ASP A 521 26.20 3.51 -15.06
CA ASP A 521 26.76 4.38 -14.03
C ASP A 521 27.06 3.60 -12.74
N SER A 522 27.48 4.33 -11.71
CA SER A 522 27.78 3.74 -10.42
C SER A 522 26.53 3.19 -9.72
N PHE A 523 25.37 3.84 -9.87
CA PHE A 523 24.11 3.44 -9.23
C PHE A 523 23.59 2.13 -9.85
N LEU A 524 23.49 2.07 -11.17
CA LEU A 524 23.04 0.91 -11.92
C LEU A 524 23.92 -0.32 -11.63
N ARG A 525 25.26 -0.16 -11.56
CA ARG A 525 26.16 -1.27 -11.16
C ARG A 525 25.83 -1.85 -9.79
N GLU A 526 25.55 -0.97 -8.83
CA GLU A 526 25.20 -1.40 -7.47
C GLU A 526 23.81 -2.03 -7.41
N PHE A 527 22.87 -1.47 -8.17
CA PHE A 527 21.53 -1.99 -8.30
C PHE A 527 21.51 -3.40 -8.91
N VAL A 528 22.26 -3.62 -10.00
CA VAL A 528 22.46 -4.95 -10.62
C VAL A 528 23.03 -5.93 -9.59
N THR A 529 24.07 -5.52 -8.86
CA THR A 529 24.70 -6.35 -7.81
C THR A 529 23.69 -6.73 -6.73
N MET A 530 22.83 -5.79 -6.33
CA MET A 530 21.80 -5.99 -5.32
C MET A 530 20.72 -6.98 -5.81
N LEU A 531 20.23 -6.84 -7.04
CA LEU A 531 19.27 -7.79 -7.63
C LEU A 531 19.86 -9.21 -7.73
N GLN A 532 21.12 -9.33 -8.17
CA GLN A 532 21.81 -10.62 -8.20
C GLN A 532 21.91 -11.26 -6.81
N LYS A 533 22.18 -10.46 -5.76
CA LYS A 533 22.19 -10.94 -4.38
C LYS A 533 20.79 -11.40 -3.93
N LEU A 534 19.75 -10.64 -4.23
CA LEU A 534 18.37 -11.02 -3.89
C LEU A 534 17.96 -12.33 -4.56
N CYS A 535 18.20 -12.50 -5.86
CA CYS A 535 17.95 -13.74 -6.58
C CYS A 535 18.69 -14.94 -5.94
N LYS A 536 19.96 -14.76 -5.57
CA LYS A 536 20.74 -15.80 -4.87
C LYS A 536 20.18 -16.17 -3.51
N CYS A 537 19.73 -15.18 -2.72
CA CYS A 537 19.13 -15.42 -1.41
C CYS A 537 17.87 -16.28 -1.47
N VAL A 538 17.17 -16.29 -2.60
CA VAL A 538 15.95 -17.07 -2.82
C VAL A 538 16.16 -18.23 -3.80
N GLU A 539 17.42 -18.57 -4.08
CA GLU A 539 17.82 -19.65 -4.98
C GLU A 539 17.22 -19.58 -6.40
N HIS A 540 16.88 -18.37 -6.87
CA HIS A 540 16.34 -18.16 -8.22
C HIS A 540 17.48 -17.82 -9.21
N PRO A 541 17.53 -18.47 -10.40
CA PRO A 541 18.57 -18.17 -11.39
C PRO A 541 18.55 -16.71 -11.84
N VAL A 542 19.72 -16.10 -11.99
CA VAL A 542 19.86 -14.70 -12.45
C VAL A 542 20.95 -14.59 -13.52
N ARG A 543 20.71 -13.76 -14.53
CA ARG A 543 21.65 -13.48 -15.63
C ARG A 543 21.75 -11.99 -15.88
N VAL A 544 22.88 -11.56 -16.42
CA VAL A 544 23.09 -10.19 -16.92
C VAL A 544 23.50 -10.29 -18.38
N VAL A 545 22.83 -9.55 -19.25
CA VAL A 545 23.08 -9.56 -20.70
C VAL A 545 23.04 -8.16 -21.25
N ASP A 546 23.97 -7.86 -22.16
CA ASP A 546 23.96 -6.62 -22.93
C ASP A 546 22.88 -6.71 -24.01
N GLU A 547 22.08 -5.67 -24.15
CA GLU A 547 21.00 -5.60 -25.12
C GLU A 547 21.47 -5.85 -26.56
N LYS A 548 22.70 -5.45 -26.92
CA LYS A 548 23.24 -5.70 -28.27
C LYS A 548 23.48 -7.18 -28.59
N ASP A 549 23.49 -8.02 -27.57
CA ASP A 549 23.60 -9.47 -27.69
C ASP A 549 22.21 -10.14 -27.74
N LEU A 550 21.11 -9.36 -27.70
CA LEU A 550 19.74 -9.85 -27.82
C LEU A 550 19.24 -9.83 -29.26
N THR A 551 18.56 -10.90 -29.65
CA THR A 551 17.84 -11.00 -30.91
C THR A 551 16.45 -11.57 -30.68
N TYR A 552 15.44 -10.99 -31.32
CA TYR A 552 14.07 -11.49 -31.26
C TYR A 552 13.67 -12.13 -32.60
N MET A 553 13.33 -13.42 -32.59
CA MET A 553 12.94 -14.16 -33.78
C MET A 553 11.92 -15.24 -33.43
N ASN A 554 10.92 -15.44 -34.28
CA ASN A 554 9.92 -16.51 -34.15
C ASN A 554 9.21 -16.57 -32.79
N GLY A 555 8.85 -15.43 -32.21
CA GLY A 555 8.17 -15.39 -30.90
C GLY A 555 9.11 -15.45 -29.69
N GLN A 556 10.41 -15.69 -29.89
CA GLN A 556 11.37 -15.93 -28.81
C GLN A 556 12.47 -14.88 -28.77
N LEU A 557 12.86 -14.49 -27.56
CA LEU A 557 14.00 -13.63 -27.30
C LEU A 557 15.22 -14.49 -26.96
N HIS A 558 16.30 -14.31 -27.70
CA HIS A 558 17.55 -15.05 -27.51
C HIS A 558 18.69 -14.13 -27.16
N ALA A 559 19.55 -14.56 -26.24
CA ALA A 559 20.82 -13.94 -25.94
C ALA A 559 21.96 -14.76 -26.56
N THR A 560 22.88 -14.09 -27.26
CA THR A 560 24.14 -14.68 -27.75
C THR A 560 25.32 -13.86 -27.22
N PRO A 561 25.76 -14.09 -25.96
CA PRO A 561 26.77 -13.25 -25.31
C PRO A 561 28.10 -13.29 -26.07
N ARG A 562 28.63 -12.11 -26.45
CA ARG A 562 29.90 -12.03 -27.21
C ARG A 562 31.15 -12.05 -26.33
N ALA A 563 31.01 -11.81 -25.02
CA ALA A 563 32.05 -11.97 -24.00
C ALA A 563 31.42 -12.07 -22.60
N ALA A 564 32.14 -12.65 -21.63
CA ALA A 564 31.75 -12.51 -20.21
C ALA A 564 31.92 -11.03 -19.80
N TRP A 565 30.90 -10.46 -19.16
CA TRP A 565 31.00 -9.14 -18.53
C TRP A 565 32.20 -9.12 -17.57
N PRO A 566 33.06 -8.08 -17.57
CA PRO A 566 34.22 -8.04 -16.68
C PRO A 566 33.75 -8.10 -15.22
N ASP A 567 34.33 -9.06 -14.48
CA ASP A 567 34.05 -9.32 -13.07
C ASP A 567 34.00 -8.01 -12.27
N LEU A 568 32.83 -7.72 -11.68
CA LEU A 568 32.72 -6.77 -10.59
C LEU A 568 33.16 -7.50 -9.33
N ASP A 569 34.46 -7.49 -9.02
CA ASP A 569 35.16 -8.07 -7.86
C ASP A 569 34.25 -8.74 -6.80
N SER A 570 33.82 -9.98 -7.04
CA SER A 570 33.25 -10.85 -6.02
C SER A 570 33.23 -12.30 -6.54
N PRO A 571 33.62 -13.30 -5.73
CA PRO A 571 33.63 -14.70 -6.12
C PRO A 571 32.17 -15.19 -6.18
N THR A 572 31.49 -14.94 -7.29
CA THR A 572 30.05 -15.18 -7.38
C THR A 572 29.68 -15.94 -8.64
N ALA A 573 29.37 -17.22 -8.48
CA ALA A 573 28.89 -18.10 -9.52
C ALA A 573 27.67 -17.50 -10.26
N SER A 574 27.86 -17.13 -11.52
CA SER A 574 26.87 -17.30 -12.58
C SER A 574 27.63 -17.87 -13.76
N VAL A 575 27.48 -19.17 -14.02
CA VAL A 575 27.98 -19.78 -15.25
C VAL A 575 27.16 -19.17 -16.39
N THR A 576 27.70 -18.14 -17.05
CA THR A 576 27.18 -17.70 -18.34
C THR A 576 27.27 -18.92 -19.26
N PRO A 577 26.15 -19.46 -19.78
CA PRO A 577 26.20 -20.63 -20.64
C PRO A 577 27.16 -20.37 -21.79
N SER A 578 28.04 -21.32 -22.10
CA SER A 578 28.83 -21.27 -23.33
C SER A 578 27.90 -21.57 -24.51
N GLY A 579 27.16 -20.57 -24.99
CA GLY A 579 26.21 -20.70 -26.10
C GLY A 579 25.02 -19.74 -26.01
N ALA A 580 24.25 -19.66 -27.09
CA ALA A 580 23.00 -18.89 -27.11
C ALA A 580 21.96 -19.52 -26.18
N TYR A 581 21.16 -18.70 -25.51
CA TYR A 581 20.08 -19.16 -24.62
C TYR A 581 18.82 -18.32 -24.78
N GLU A 582 17.67 -18.91 -24.46
CA GLU A 582 16.37 -18.23 -24.45
C GLU A 582 16.25 -17.32 -23.21
N VAL A 583 15.60 -16.17 -23.41
CA VAL A 583 15.30 -15.17 -22.39
C VAL A 583 13.80 -15.01 -22.30
N ASP A 584 13.22 -15.39 -21.17
CA ASP A 584 11.77 -15.45 -20.94
C ASP A 584 11.29 -14.62 -19.74
N PHE A 585 12.22 -14.01 -19.01
CA PHE A 585 11.94 -13.08 -17.91
C PHE A 585 12.98 -11.96 -17.84
N VAL A 586 12.55 -10.73 -18.12
CA VAL A 586 13.42 -9.57 -18.38
C VAL A 586 13.19 -8.44 -17.38
N TYR A 587 14.28 -7.94 -16.80
CA TYR A 587 14.34 -6.62 -16.20
C TYR A 587 15.24 -5.72 -17.05
N ALA A 588 14.65 -4.83 -17.84
CA ALA A 588 15.39 -3.84 -18.61
C ALA A 588 15.78 -2.67 -17.70
N LEU A 589 17.09 -2.34 -17.63
CA LEU A 589 17.55 -1.13 -16.95
C LEU A 589 17.14 0.14 -17.70
N CYS A 590 16.97 0.05 -19.02
CA CYS A 590 16.45 1.12 -19.84
C CYS A 590 14.94 1.32 -19.60
N GLU A 591 14.50 2.58 -19.55
CA GLU A 591 13.10 2.94 -19.28
C GLU A 591 12.24 2.91 -20.55
N TRP A 592 10.94 2.61 -20.40
CA TRP A 592 10.02 2.45 -21.53
C TRP A 592 9.95 3.68 -22.44
N SER A 593 10.02 4.90 -21.90
CA SER A 593 10.05 6.12 -22.72
C SER A 593 11.21 6.12 -23.73
N HIS A 594 12.38 5.63 -23.33
CA HIS A 594 13.57 5.54 -24.18
C HIS A 594 13.50 4.36 -25.15
N ILE A 595 13.04 3.19 -24.67
CA ILE A 595 12.80 2.00 -25.50
C ILE A 595 11.83 2.32 -26.65
N LEU A 596 10.71 2.97 -26.35
CA LEU A 596 9.67 3.30 -27.33
C LEU A 596 10.10 4.39 -28.31
N ALA A 597 10.92 5.36 -27.86
CA ALA A 597 11.48 6.40 -28.72
C ALA A 597 12.51 5.84 -29.72
N ASN A 598 13.28 4.82 -29.34
CA ASN A 598 14.35 4.22 -30.16
C ASN A 598 14.04 2.78 -30.60
N ARG A 599 12.75 2.45 -30.73
CA ARG A 599 12.23 1.11 -31.03
C ARG A 599 12.66 0.53 -32.39
N GLU A 600 13.04 1.39 -33.33
CA GLU A 600 13.48 1.01 -34.68
C GLU A 600 15.01 0.97 -34.82
N THR A 601 15.75 1.37 -33.78
CA THR A 601 17.21 1.51 -33.83
C THR A 601 17.90 0.65 -32.79
N LYS A 602 18.03 1.14 -31.55
CA LYS A 602 18.83 0.50 -30.49
C LYS A 602 18.04 -0.57 -29.73
N HIS A 603 16.74 -0.38 -29.54
CA HIS A 603 15.93 -1.21 -28.64
C HIS A 603 14.98 -2.18 -29.35
N THR A 604 15.28 -2.53 -30.60
CA THR A 604 14.39 -3.31 -31.47
C THR A 604 14.03 -4.68 -30.90
N ALA A 605 14.98 -5.43 -30.35
CA ALA A 605 14.71 -6.77 -29.81
C ALA A 605 13.75 -6.73 -28.61
N LEU A 606 13.98 -5.82 -27.67
CA LEU A 606 13.10 -5.63 -26.51
C LEU A 606 11.71 -5.13 -26.93
N TYR A 607 11.66 -4.16 -27.86
CA TYR A 607 10.41 -3.66 -28.41
C TYR A 607 9.59 -4.77 -29.08
N SER A 608 10.20 -5.51 -30.01
CA SER A 608 9.52 -6.60 -30.72
C SER A 608 9.01 -7.67 -29.77
N ALA A 609 9.83 -8.08 -28.78
CA ALA A 609 9.41 -9.02 -27.75
C ALA A 609 8.23 -8.50 -26.90
N ALA A 610 8.12 -7.18 -26.71
CA ALA A 610 7.06 -6.57 -25.93
C ALA A 610 5.74 -6.46 -26.69
N VAL A 611 5.77 -6.20 -28.01
CA VAL A 611 4.54 -6.00 -28.79
C VAL A 611 4.02 -7.27 -29.47
N ASP A 612 4.89 -8.22 -29.81
CA ASP A 612 4.51 -9.45 -30.53
C ASP A 612 3.52 -10.31 -29.71
N PRO A 613 2.32 -10.60 -30.26
CA PRO A 613 1.31 -11.47 -29.62
C PRO A 613 1.79 -12.90 -29.31
N ALA A 614 2.78 -13.41 -30.04
CA ALA A 614 3.34 -14.75 -29.85
C ALA A 614 4.42 -14.82 -28.75
N SER A 615 4.86 -13.68 -28.24
CA SER A 615 5.88 -13.58 -27.20
C SER A 615 5.40 -14.13 -25.85
N ASP A 616 6.18 -15.04 -25.25
CA ASP A 616 6.01 -15.46 -23.84
C ASP A 616 7.00 -14.75 -22.89
N VAL A 617 7.66 -13.68 -23.35
CA VAL A 617 8.60 -12.91 -22.51
C VAL A 617 7.85 -12.12 -21.45
N VAL A 618 8.19 -12.35 -20.19
CA VAL A 618 7.68 -11.57 -19.06
C VAL A 618 8.60 -10.38 -18.81
N PHE A 619 8.04 -9.17 -18.82
CA PHE A 619 8.78 -7.96 -18.45
C PHE A 619 8.49 -7.61 -16.99
N ALA A 620 9.54 -7.56 -16.18
CA ALA A 620 9.48 -7.15 -14.78
C ALA A 620 9.02 -5.69 -14.61
N LYS A 621 9.27 -4.85 -15.62
CA LYS A 621 8.64 -3.55 -15.84
C LYS A 621 7.65 -3.70 -17.01
N PRO A 622 6.36 -3.95 -16.78
CA PRO A 622 5.41 -4.17 -17.89
C PRO A 622 5.21 -2.92 -18.74
N LEU A 623 4.88 -3.08 -20.03
CA LEU A 623 4.68 -1.95 -20.94
C LEU A 623 3.60 -0.96 -20.46
N TRP A 624 2.53 -1.45 -19.81
CA TRP A 624 1.47 -0.58 -19.29
C TRP A 624 1.96 0.41 -18.22
N SER A 625 3.11 0.14 -17.58
CA SER A 625 3.72 1.07 -16.62
C SER A 625 4.12 2.40 -17.25
N HIS A 626 4.34 2.43 -18.58
CA HIS A 626 4.56 3.66 -19.33
C HIS A 626 3.41 4.67 -19.17
N LEU A 627 2.17 4.17 -19.04
CA LEU A 627 0.99 5.03 -18.91
C LEU A 627 0.94 5.77 -17.57
N CYS A 628 1.49 5.20 -16.50
CA CYS A 628 1.36 5.73 -15.14
C CYS A 628 2.71 6.08 -14.50
N SER A 629 3.83 5.97 -15.22
CA SER A 629 5.15 6.42 -14.78
C SER A 629 5.36 7.90 -15.11
N GLY A 630 5.56 8.72 -14.08
CA GLY A 630 5.85 10.15 -14.15
C GLY A 630 5.11 10.95 -13.08
N MET A 631 4.99 12.26 -13.33
CA MET A 631 4.32 13.19 -12.42
C MET A 631 2.81 12.96 -12.43
N VAL A 632 2.19 13.03 -11.25
CA VAL A 632 0.74 12.90 -11.08
C VAL A 632 0.02 14.18 -11.49
N ASN A 633 0.63 15.33 -11.20
CA ASN A 633 0.14 16.65 -11.58
C ASN A 633 1.29 17.47 -12.20
N ILE A 634 0.99 18.31 -13.19
CA ILE A 634 1.94 19.19 -13.88
C ILE A 634 1.32 20.59 -13.91
N ASP A 635 2.02 21.59 -13.38
CA ASP A 635 1.55 22.98 -13.40
C ASP A 635 1.51 23.53 -14.83
N GLY A 636 0.32 23.98 -15.25
CA GLY A 636 0.09 24.61 -16.55
C GLY A 636 0.92 25.88 -16.80
N LYS A 637 1.40 26.58 -15.75
CA LYS A 637 2.30 27.75 -15.90
C LYS A 637 3.74 27.35 -16.28
N ALA A 638 4.21 26.18 -15.86
CA ALA A 638 5.52 25.64 -16.26
C ALA A 638 5.50 25.09 -17.70
N GLU A 639 4.38 24.50 -18.13
CA GLU A 639 4.15 24.11 -19.54
C GLU A 639 4.08 25.33 -20.46
N SER A 640 3.33 26.37 -20.08
CA SER A 640 3.18 27.60 -20.87
C SER A 640 4.50 28.36 -21.08
N ALA A 641 5.43 28.26 -20.13
CA ALA A 641 6.72 28.94 -20.18
C ALA A 641 7.81 28.14 -20.94
N ARG A 642 7.64 26.82 -21.10
CA ARG A 642 8.66 25.97 -21.75
C ARG A 642 8.28 25.53 -23.16
N HIS A 643 7.03 25.17 -23.47
CA HIS A 643 6.69 24.68 -24.82
C HIS A 643 5.24 25.00 -25.21
N THR A 644 5.04 25.84 -26.23
CA THR A 644 3.71 26.16 -26.78
C THR A 644 3.02 24.99 -27.49
N HIS A 645 3.66 23.82 -27.65
CA HIS A 645 3.14 22.70 -28.47
C HIS A 645 3.55 21.28 -28.04
N SER A 646 4.04 21.04 -26.81
CA SER A 646 4.37 19.66 -26.41
C SER A 646 3.10 18.93 -25.94
N PRO A 647 2.77 17.75 -26.48
CA PRO A 647 1.65 16.97 -25.97
C PRO A 647 1.90 16.58 -24.52
N ARG A 648 0.88 16.75 -23.68
CA ARG A 648 0.89 16.40 -22.26
C ARG A 648 1.26 14.92 -22.07
N CYS A 649 2.08 14.61 -21.07
CA CYS A 649 2.63 13.26 -20.88
C CYS A 649 1.55 12.21 -20.53
N ALA A 650 1.84 10.94 -20.83
CA ALA A 650 0.91 9.83 -20.60
C ALA A 650 0.50 9.67 -19.13
N SER A 651 1.43 9.87 -18.18
CA SER A 651 1.17 9.80 -16.74
C SER A 651 0.15 10.84 -16.27
N ALA A 652 0.31 12.10 -16.69
CA ALA A 652 -0.66 13.14 -16.35
C ALA A 652 -2.06 12.79 -16.89
N ARG A 653 -2.16 12.31 -18.14
CA ARG A 653 -3.42 11.85 -18.75
C ARG A 653 -4.04 10.66 -17.99
N PHE A 654 -3.22 9.72 -17.51
CA PHE A 654 -3.68 8.59 -16.70
C PHE A 654 -4.33 9.06 -15.40
N PHE A 655 -3.68 9.98 -14.69
CA PHE A 655 -4.19 10.49 -13.42
C PHE A 655 -5.39 11.42 -13.57
N ASP A 656 -5.59 12.06 -14.73
CA ASP A 656 -6.85 12.76 -15.02
C ASP A 656 -8.05 11.81 -15.08
N VAL A 657 -7.87 10.60 -15.62
CA VAL A 657 -8.91 9.56 -15.59
C VAL A 657 -9.23 9.21 -14.14
N CYS A 658 -8.21 9.05 -13.29
CA CYS A 658 -8.42 8.76 -11.87
C CYS A 658 -9.18 9.89 -11.15
N ARG A 659 -8.83 11.16 -11.42
CA ARG A 659 -9.56 12.32 -10.88
C ARG A 659 -11.01 12.35 -11.31
N ARG A 660 -11.28 12.09 -12.59
CA ARG A 660 -12.65 12.04 -13.11
C ARG A 660 -13.47 10.91 -12.48
N LEU A 661 -12.88 9.73 -12.28
CA LEU A 661 -13.50 8.63 -11.53
C LEU A 661 -13.76 9.03 -10.08
N TYR A 662 -12.80 9.69 -9.42
CA TYR A 662 -12.98 10.20 -8.06
C TYR A 662 -14.16 11.18 -7.96
N LEU A 663 -14.27 12.15 -8.88
CA LEU A 663 -15.39 13.09 -8.93
C LEU A 663 -16.73 12.37 -9.10
N LEU A 664 -16.79 11.38 -9.97
CA LEU A 664 -18.00 10.58 -10.18
C LEU A 664 -18.38 9.76 -8.93
N ALA A 665 -17.40 9.31 -8.15
CA ALA A 665 -17.61 8.64 -6.86
C ALA A 665 -17.90 9.62 -5.69
N SER A 666 -17.69 10.92 -5.89
CA SER A 666 -17.69 11.92 -4.82
C SER A 666 -19.04 12.38 -4.23
N PRO A 667 -20.22 12.23 -4.86
CA PRO A 667 -21.48 12.70 -4.27
C PRO A 667 -21.75 12.15 -2.86
N GLN A 668 -22.49 12.92 -2.04
CA GLN A 668 -23.03 12.41 -0.79
C GLN A 668 -24.03 11.29 -1.10
N GLN A 669 -23.66 10.06 -0.75
CA GLN A 669 -24.52 8.89 -0.87
C GLN A 669 -25.10 8.55 0.51
N SER A 670 -26.31 7.97 0.53
CA SER A 670 -26.77 7.31 1.76
C SER A 670 -25.88 6.09 2.05
N PRO A 671 -25.68 5.72 3.32
CA PRO A 671 -24.90 4.53 3.69
C PRO A 671 -25.39 3.23 3.03
N GLU A 672 -26.66 3.14 2.62
CA GLU A 672 -27.21 1.96 1.93
C GLU A 672 -26.85 1.90 0.43
N ALA A 673 -26.32 3.00 -0.15
CA ALA A 673 -25.94 3.09 -1.56
C ALA A 673 -24.45 2.82 -1.81
N TRP A 674 -23.68 2.47 -0.78
CA TRP A 674 -22.25 2.21 -0.89
C TRP A 674 -22.01 0.83 -1.51
N ASP A 675 -21.66 0.83 -2.78
CA ASP A 675 -20.85 -0.26 -3.31
C ASP A 675 -19.43 -0.16 -2.72
N LEU A 676 -18.94 -1.26 -2.13
CA LEU A 676 -17.68 -1.24 -1.37
C LEU A 676 -16.51 -0.80 -2.25
N GLU A 677 -16.47 -1.25 -3.51
CA GLU A 677 -15.38 -0.92 -4.44
C GLU A 677 -15.32 0.57 -4.75
N VAL A 678 -16.47 1.19 -5.04
CA VAL A 678 -16.58 2.64 -5.32
C VAL A 678 -16.15 3.45 -4.09
N SER A 679 -16.60 3.02 -2.91
CA SER A 679 -16.20 3.63 -1.63
C SER A 679 -14.69 3.52 -1.39
N GLU A 680 -14.11 2.32 -1.53
CA GLU A 680 -12.68 2.10 -1.33
C GLU A 680 -11.83 2.91 -2.30
N TYR A 681 -12.24 2.98 -3.57
CA TYR A 681 -11.54 3.78 -4.56
C TYR A 681 -11.58 5.27 -4.21
N LYS A 682 -12.77 5.79 -3.87
CA LYS A 682 -12.94 7.18 -3.43
C LYS A 682 -12.06 7.50 -2.22
N ASP A 683 -12.09 6.63 -1.22
CA ASP A 683 -11.32 6.78 0.01
C ASP A 683 -9.80 6.73 -0.29
N SER A 684 -9.36 5.84 -1.18
CA SER A 684 -7.95 5.76 -1.60
C SER A 684 -7.48 7.03 -2.31
N CYS A 685 -8.29 7.51 -3.27
CA CYS A 685 -8.05 8.75 -3.98
C CYS A 685 -7.91 9.95 -3.03
N ARG A 686 -8.79 10.04 -2.02
CA ARG A 686 -8.73 11.05 -0.96
C ARG A 686 -7.43 10.96 -0.16
N ARG A 687 -7.04 9.76 0.31
CA ARG A 687 -5.82 9.53 1.11
C ARG A 687 -4.53 10.05 0.47
N ILE A 688 -4.47 10.00 -0.87
CA ILE A 688 -3.30 10.40 -1.64
C ILE A 688 -3.44 11.79 -2.29
N HIS A 689 -4.54 12.51 -2.02
CA HIS A 689 -4.85 13.82 -2.59
C HIS A 689 -4.85 13.83 -4.12
N ILE A 690 -5.44 12.80 -4.74
CA ILE A 690 -5.44 12.73 -6.21
C ILE A 690 -6.19 13.89 -6.85
N ASP A 691 -7.19 14.42 -6.13
CA ASP A 691 -8.08 15.51 -6.50
C ASP A 691 -7.50 16.90 -6.25
N ALA A 692 -6.35 17.01 -5.58
CA ALA A 692 -5.69 18.29 -5.38
C ALA A 692 -5.25 18.89 -6.73
N GLU A 693 -5.94 19.94 -7.16
CA GLU A 693 -5.71 20.66 -8.43
C GLU A 693 -4.27 21.16 -8.59
N MET A 694 -3.56 21.40 -7.48
CA MET A 694 -2.17 21.86 -7.46
C MET A 694 -1.45 21.20 -6.28
N VAL A 695 -0.90 20.00 -6.48
CA VAL A 695 0.10 19.48 -5.55
C VAL A 695 1.28 20.45 -5.62
N PRO A 696 1.70 21.10 -4.51
CA PRO A 696 2.80 22.04 -4.53
C PRO A 696 4.03 21.37 -5.17
N VAL A 697 4.68 22.04 -6.13
CA VAL A 697 5.92 21.53 -6.76
C VAL A 697 7.01 21.29 -5.71
N HIS A 698 6.91 21.96 -4.56
CA HIS A 698 7.83 21.85 -3.45
C HIS A 698 7.07 21.61 -2.15
N SER A 699 7.59 20.68 -1.35
CA SER A 699 7.17 20.47 0.02
C SER A 699 7.35 21.74 0.85
N PRO A 700 6.41 22.09 1.76
CA PRO A 700 6.55 23.27 2.63
C PRO A 700 7.80 23.28 3.51
N ILE A 701 8.46 22.12 3.68
CA ILE A 701 9.70 21.95 4.44
C ILE A 701 10.83 21.33 3.60
N ASP A 702 10.72 21.42 2.26
CA ASP A 702 11.67 20.84 1.30
C ASP A 702 11.93 19.33 1.49
N PHE A 703 10.94 18.58 1.99
CA PHE A 703 11.01 17.15 2.29
C PHE A 703 10.14 16.29 1.34
N SER A 704 10.70 15.21 0.80
CA SER A 704 9.95 14.14 0.10
C SER A 704 10.08 12.77 0.77
N ALA A 705 9.07 11.93 0.61
CA ALA A 705 9.09 10.53 1.01
C ALA A 705 8.94 9.63 -0.22
N ASP A 706 9.83 8.65 -0.38
CA ASP A 706 9.79 7.68 -1.48
C ASP A 706 9.40 6.31 -0.92
N SER A 707 8.22 5.83 -1.31
CA SER A 707 7.74 4.51 -0.94
C SER A 707 7.98 3.49 -2.07
N LEU A 708 8.54 2.33 -1.73
CA LEU A 708 8.78 1.24 -2.67
C LEU A 708 7.59 0.28 -2.66
N MET A 709 6.97 0.09 -3.80
CA MET A 709 5.94 -0.92 -4.02
C MET A 709 6.51 -2.10 -4.80
N ILE A 710 6.47 -3.32 -4.27
CA ILE A 710 6.83 -4.55 -5.00
C ILE A 710 5.55 -5.36 -5.24
N ASN A 711 5.16 -5.53 -6.51
CA ASN A 711 3.92 -6.22 -6.87
C ASN A 711 2.71 -5.72 -6.06
N LEU A 712 2.52 -4.40 -6.00
CA LEU A 712 1.50 -3.71 -5.19
C LEU A 712 1.60 -3.94 -3.66
N ALA A 713 2.65 -4.61 -3.16
CA ALA A 713 2.98 -4.63 -1.72
C ALA A 713 3.81 -3.41 -1.39
N GLY A 714 3.45 -2.63 -0.38
CA GLY A 714 4.18 -1.42 0.00
C GLY A 714 5.24 -1.68 1.06
N SER A 715 6.45 -1.17 0.86
CA SER A 715 7.47 -0.92 1.88
C SER A 715 7.87 0.54 1.81
N CYS A 716 7.71 1.28 2.90
CA CYS A 716 7.98 2.71 2.91
C CYS A 716 9.44 3.04 3.23
N TYR A 717 9.92 4.14 2.65
CA TYR A 717 11.20 4.76 2.92
C TYR A 717 11.06 6.29 2.82
N MET A 718 11.99 7.07 3.37
CA MET A 718 11.95 8.54 3.32
C MET A 718 13.20 9.08 2.65
N GLY A 719 13.10 10.13 1.82
CA GLY A 719 14.18 10.54 0.92
C GLY A 719 14.19 12.01 0.50
N ARG A 720 15.31 12.69 0.78
CA ARG A 720 15.76 14.05 0.40
C ARG A 720 15.15 15.26 1.14
N VAL A 721 16.06 16.08 1.66
CA VAL A 721 15.86 17.45 2.14
C VAL A 721 16.68 18.36 1.23
N GLY A 722 16.01 19.22 0.46
CA GLY A 722 16.61 20.39 -0.22
C GLY A 722 17.57 20.17 -1.42
N GLY A 723 17.34 21.00 -2.44
CA GLY A 723 18.11 21.16 -3.68
C GLY A 723 17.15 21.19 -4.88
N SER A 724 17.00 22.36 -5.52
CA SER A 724 16.11 22.64 -6.67
C SER A 724 15.83 21.41 -7.55
N LEU A 725 14.56 21.21 -7.91
CA LEU A 725 14.17 20.45 -9.11
C LEU A 725 14.72 21.17 -10.35
N ASP A 726 16.04 21.23 -10.52
CA ASP A 726 16.59 21.38 -11.85
C ASP A 726 16.31 20.07 -12.56
N VAL A 727 15.20 20.09 -13.29
CA VAL A 727 14.95 19.21 -14.43
C VAL A 727 16.05 19.56 -15.44
N ASP A 728 17.25 19.02 -15.25
CA ASP A 728 18.32 19.14 -16.24
C ASP A 728 18.22 17.94 -17.20
N PRO A 729 17.94 18.15 -18.50
CA PRO A 729 17.69 17.08 -19.46
C PRO A 729 18.92 16.23 -19.81
N GLU A 730 20.14 16.67 -19.46
CA GLU A 730 21.37 16.00 -19.88
C GLU A 730 22.43 16.08 -18.78
N ASN A 731 22.69 14.95 -18.11
CA ASN A 731 23.87 14.62 -17.28
C ASN A 731 24.73 15.80 -16.74
N CYS A 732 24.79 15.99 -15.41
CA CYS A 732 26.07 15.95 -14.66
C CYS A 732 25.94 16.12 -13.14
N THR A 733 26.77 15.35 -12.43
CA THR A 733 27.35 15.60 -11.08
C THR A 733 26.41 15.92 -9.91
N TYR A 734 26.10 14.90 -9.10
CA TYR A 734 25.62 15.12 -7.73
C TYR A 734 26.70 14.77 -6.69
N PRO A 735 27.20 15.72 -5.87
CA PRO A 735 27.85 15.40 -4.60
C PRO A 735 26.77 14.86 -3.65
N GLY A 736 27.08 13.80 -2.91
CA GLY A 736 26.11 12.92 -2.24
C GLY A 736 24.91 13.62 -1.60
N HIS A 737 23.71 13.21 -2.01
CA HIS A 737 22.48 13.63 -1.35
C HIS A 737 22.39 13.02 0.06
N PRO A 738 21.80 13.74 1.03
CA PRO A 738 21.45 13.15 2.30
C PRO A 738 20.44 12.01 2.07
N THR A 739 20.73 10.86 2.65
CA THR A 739 19.89 9.65 2.62
C THR A 739 19.18 9.54 3.99
N PRO A 740 17.95 10.07 4.16
CA PRO A 740 17.25 9.98 5.44
C PRO A 740 16.68 8.57 5.68
N LEU A 741 16.34 8.28 6.93
CA LEU A 741 15.76 7.01 7.38
C LEU A 741 14.42 7.29 8.07
N LEU A 742 13.49 6.34 7.93
CA LEU A 742 12.22 6.32 8.65
C LEU A 742 12.41 5.69 10.03
N PHE A 743 12.13 6.44 11.08
CA PHE A 743 12.01 5.92 12.44
C PHE A 743 10.55 5.88 12.88
N LEU A 744 10.12 4.68 13.31
CA LEU A 744 8.83 4.47 13.99
C LEU A 744 9.04 4.64 15.48
N TYR A 745 8.12 5.35 16.12
CA TYR A 745 8.09 5.45 17.58
C TYR A 745 6.81 4.81 18.11
N PRO A 746 6.90 3.91 19.09
CA PRO A 746 5.71 3.42 19.78
C PRO A 746 4.98 4.59 20.44
N THR A 747 3.67 4.42 20.64
CA THR A 747 2.76 5.42 21.20
C THR A 747 3.02 5.79 22.66
N ASP A 748 4.08 5.29 23.30
CA ASP A 748 4.41 5.56 24.71
C ASP A 748 4.08 7.01 25.14
#